data_AF-A0A200Q859-F1
#
_entry.id   AF-A0A200Q859-F1
#
_cell.length_a   1.000
_cell.length_b   1.000
_cell.length_c   1.000
_cell.angle_alpha   90.00
_cell.angle_beta   90.00
_cell.angle_gamma   90.00
#
_symmetry.space_group_name_H-M   'P 1'
#
loop_
_entity.id
_entity.type
_entity.pdbx_description
1 polymer ?
#
loop_
_entity_poly.entity_id
_entity_poly.type
_entity_poly.pdbx_seq_one_letter_code
_entity_poly.pdbx_strand_id
1 'polypeptide(L)'
;MVTLLSNSTPINATKLPLLTKTLTSTFIRYDRPLKFRNRRIRFSVNAVGTNAFESNYYPKQQQQQQQPRTLFPGGFKRPEIKVPTLVLKLNSEEVLGKENVLDSVDVAVSKWVGIVILGGTEGSGGKFYEAARLLKSVIRDRAYLLIAERVDIAAAIGASGVVLSDQGLPAIVARNMMMESKSESVILPVVARSVHTADAALSASNSEGADFLIYGNDGGNSADMLVNSIFQNVKVPVFTMITLVEENSLFTDASKLFQSGASGLVISLDDMKQLSDDTLRKLFSTMNVMNQKTQDEYQSSIKPKKMDVGDHGKKGVIPSITLEAREKEFIEMEKTVLQETISVIRKAAPLMEEVSLLIDSVSRLDEPFLLVIAGEFNSGKSTVINALLGSRYLKEGVVPTTNEITLLCYAELDTFEQERCERHPDGQFICYLPAPILKKMNLVDTPGTNVILQRQQRLTEEFVPRSDLLLFVISADRPLTASEVDFLRYIQQWKKRVVFVLNKSDLYQSNSELEEAIAFIKENVRKLLSTDHVTLYPVSARSAIEAKLAVGLNSGKNHEELLESDSRWRSSGFYELEKFLFSFLDGSTDTGMERMRLKFETPVGIADRLIASCETLVRKDHESAIQDLVSVSEIVSRVKEYAEKMETESMSWRRQTLSLIDTARARTVRLIESTLQLSNLDLVASYVFKGGKLPASSSVQDDIIGPALSDAQKLLGEYKLWLQSNNDREGRLYQESFEKRWPSSVNQNIQLHSGTYELQRKEEFSMSTIENFSASAAAKLFEREIREVFLGTFGGLGAAGLSASLLTTVLPTTLEDLLALGLCSAGGLIAISNFPTRRKEMAEKVRRTADAVARELQEAMQKDLLQNIEDLENFVKFISKPYQDAAQQRVDRSLKTQEELTTVQKKLQTLQNEIQNLHIS
;
A
#
# COMPACT_ATOMS: atom_id res chain seq x y z
N MET A 1 1.31 -32.69 -36.62
CA MET A 1 0.04 -32.77 -37.38
C MET A 1 -0.04 -31.51 -38.22
N VAL A 2 -0.08 -31.68 -39.55
CA VAL A 2 0.07 -30.63 -40.57
C VAL A 2 -1.24 -29.83 -40.74
N THR A 3 -1.14 -28.67 -41.42
CA THR A 3 -2.14 -27.97 -42.28
C THR A 3 -3.04 -26.90 -41.63
N LEU A 4 -3.32 -25.69 -42.19
CA LEU A 4 -2.97 -24.98 -43.44
C LEU A 4 -3.30 -23.45 -43.32
N LEU A 5 -2.53 -22.63 -44.05
CA LEU A 5 -2.87 -21.42 -44.87
C LEU A 5 -3.58 -20.21 -44.23
N SER A 6 -2.94 -19.03 -44.12
CA SER A 6 -2.59 -18.02 -45.14
C SER A 6 -3.74 -17.07 -45.53
N ASN A 7 -3.53 -15.76 -45.31
CA ASN A 7 -3.95 -14.73 -46.25
C ASN A 7 -3.10 -13.46 -46.09
N SER A 8 -2.88 -12.81 -47.23
CA SER A 8 -1.79 -11.90 -47.55
C SER A 8 -2.27 -10.47 -47.86
N THR A 9 -1.61 -9.46 -47.25
CA THR A 9 -1.20 -8.14 -47.81
C THR A 9 -2.26 -7.13 -48.32
N PRO A 10 -1.93 -5.83 -48.59
CA PRO A 10 -0.77 -4.98 -48.22
C PRO A 10 -1.13 -3.52 -47.76
N ILE A 11 -0.10 -2.70 -47.54
CA ILE A 11 0.05 -1.27 -47.96
C ILE A 11 0.30 -0.21 -46.85
N ASN A 12 1.51 0.36 -46.96
CA ASN A 12 2.01 1.72 -46.73
C ASN A 12 2.65 2.18 -45.40
N ALA A 13 3.95 2.41 -45.56
CA ALA A 13 4.88 3.17 -44.74
C ALA A 13 4.60 4.68 -44.77
N THR A 14 5.03 5.40 -43.73
CA THR A 14 5.79 6.66 -43.89
C THR A 14 6.58 7.03 -42.63
N LYS A 15 7.91 6.96 -42.78
CA LYS A 15 8.97 7.91 -42.36
C LYS A 15 9.03 8.41 -40.90
N LEU A 16 10.05 7.96 -40.18
CA LEU A 16 10.87 8.81 -39.28
C LEU A 16 12.36 8.67 -39.68
N PRO A 17 13.15 9.77 -39.70
CA PRO A 17 14.54 9.72 -40.16
C PRO A 17 15.53 9.32 -39.06
N LEU A 18 16.50 8.51 -39.48
CA LEU A 18 17.79 8.23 -38.84
C LEU A 18 18.75 9.43 -38.98
N LEU A 19 19.70 9.54 -38.04
CA LEU A 19 21.18 9.60 -38.22
C LEU A 19 21.84 10.39 -37.07
N THR A 20 22.47 9.70 -36.10
CA THR A 20 23.93 9.38 -35.97
C THR A 20 24.85 10.54 -35.59
N LYS A 21 25.64 10.34 -34.51
CA LYS A 21 27.13 10.32 -34.46
C LYS A 21 27.61 10.45 -33.00
N THR A 22 28.13 9.37 -32.41
CA THR A 22 29.57 9.03 -32.20
C THR A 22 30.34 9.90 -31.19
N LEU A 23 30.57 9.29 -30.03
CA LEU A 23 31.80 9.22 -29.21
C LEU A 23 32.97 10.17 -29.53
N THR A 24 33.47 10.85 -28.50
CA THR A 24 34.92 10.97 -28.23
C THR A 24 35.18 11.12 -26.72
N SER A 25 36.14 10.32 -26.25
CA SER A 25 36.72 10.30 -24.92
C SER A 25 37.84 11.33 -24.76
N THR A 26 38.08 11.85 -23.56
CA THR A 26 39.45 12.17 -23.10
C THR A 26 39.53 12.24 -21.58
N PHE A 27 40.52 11.51 -21.03
CA PHE A 27 40.96 11.47 -19.64
C PHE A 27 41.71 12.76 -19.24
N ILE A 28 41.76 13.07 -17.92
CA ILE A 28 42.97 13.34 -17.11
C ILE A 28 42.61 13.44 -15.60
N ARG A 29 43.45 12.83 -14.75
CA ARG A 29 43.45 12.86 -13.27
C ARG A 29 44.32 14.01 -12.71
N TYR A 30 43.98 14.60 -11.55
CA TYR A 30 44.63 14.39 -10.22
C TYR A 30 44.37 15.56 -9.20
N ASP A 31 44.26 15.14 -7.93
CA ASP A 31 44.59 15.79 -6.64
C ASP A 31 43.71 16.82 -5.89
N ARG A 32 43.52 16.49 -4.58
CA ARG A 32 42.94 17.23 -3.42
C ARG A 32 43.93 18.30 -2.87
N PRO A 33 43.73 19.07 -1.73
CA PRO A 33 42.66 19.10 -0.70
C PRO A 33 42.20 20.49 -0.12
N LEU A 34 41.14 20.44 0.73
CA LEU A 34 40.82 21.24 1.95
C LEU A 34 40.84 22.79 1.97
N LYS A 35 39.73 23.43 2.41
CA LYS A 35 39.66 24.32 3.61
C LYS A 35 38.26 24.91 3.91
N PHE A 36 37.88 24.86 5.18
CA PHE A 36 36.77 25.55 5.85
C PHE A 36 36.94 27.09 5.86
N ARG A 37 35.85 27.87 5.74
CA ARG A 37 35.62 29.06 6.61
C ARG A 37 34.19 29.63 6.57
N ASN A 38 33.66 29.84 7.77
CA ASN A 38 32.46 30.61 8.14
C ASN A 38 32.41 32.04 7.56
N ARG A 39 31.21 32.52 7.24
CA ARG A 39 30.89 33.96 7.22
C ARG A 39 29.54 34.24 7.89
N ARG A 40 29.64 34.96 9.02
CA ARG A 40 28.57 35.77 9.65
C ARG A 40 28.20 36.91 8.70
N ILE A 41 26.92 37.27 8.62
CA ILE A 41 26.47 38.56 8.11
C ILE A 41 25.58 39.23 9.17
N ARG A 42 25.93 40.48 9.47
CA ARG A 42 25.32 41.37 10.47
C ARG A 42 24.05 42.00 9.90
N PHE A 43 23.05 42.16 10.76
CA PHE A 43 21.90 43.05 10.55
C PHE A 43 22.31 44.52 10.69
N SER A 44 21.70 45.40 9.90
CA SER A 44 21.65 46.85 10.16
C SER A 44 20.20 47.32 10.18
N VAL A 45 19.84 47.99 11.28
CA VAL A 45 18.59 48.73 11.52
C VAL A 45 18.91 50.22 11.39
N ASN A 46 18.03 50.98 10.72
CA ASN A 46 17.69 52.40 10.90
C ASN A 46 16.62 52.74 9.82
N ALA A 47 15.32 52.89 10.13
CA ALA A 47 14.60 53.96 10.83
C ALA A 47 14.25 55.19 9.96
N VAL A 48 12.94 55.31 9.65
CA VAL A 48 12.04 56.51 9.59
C VAL A 48 12.49 57.72 8.74
N GLY A 49 11.74 58.32 7.83
CA GLY A 49 10.36 58.17 7.32
C GLY A 49 10.02 59.38 6.43
N THR A 50 8.99 59.30 5.57
CA THR A 50 8.17 60.43 5.07
C THR A 50 7.04 59.89 4.19
N ASN A 51 5.80 60.28 4.49
CA ASN A 51 4.60 59.96 3.73
C ASN A 51 4.54 60.75 2.41
N ALA A 52 4.20 60.07 1.31
CA ALA A 52 3.47 60.65 0.18
C ALA A 52 2.65 59.55 -0.50
N PHE A 53 1.38 59.86 -0.75
CA PHE A 53 0.41 59.03 -1.47
C PHE A 53 0.95 58.63 -2.84
N GLU A 54 1.11 57.34 -3.11
CA GLU A 54 1.06 56.79 -4.46
C GLU A 54 0.76 55.29 -4.42
N SER A 55 0.00 54.85 -5.42
CA SER A 55 -0.66 53.55 -5.58
C SER A 55 0.22 52.33 -5.27
N ASN A 56 -0.17 51.54 -4.26
CA ASN A 56 0.39 50.20 -4.04
C ASN A 56 -0.14 49.22 -5.09
N TYR A 57 0.58 49.13 -6.21
CA TYR A 57 0.78 47.87 -6.90
C TYR A 57 1.50 46.91 -5.93
N TYR A 58 0.76 46.00 -5.32
CA TYR A 58 1.39 44.87 -4.64
C TYR A 58 2.12 44.01 -5.69
N PRO A 59 3.44 43.76 -5.55
CA PRO A 59 4.08 42.75 -6.38
C PRO A 59 3.46 41.41 -5.99
N LYS A 60 2.91 40.71 -6.98
CA LYS A 60 2.54 39.29 -6.88
C LYS A 60 3.77 38.52 -6.38
N GLN A 61 3.85 38.29 -5.06
CA GLN A 61 4.55 37.11 -4.58
C GLN A 61 3.84 35.94 -5.23
N GLN A 62 4.54 35.26 -6.11
CA GLN A 62 4.19 33.92 -6.56
C GLN A 62 4.17 33.04 -5.31
N GLN A 63 3.05 33.04 -4.58
CA GLN A 63 2.62 31.82 -3.91
C GLN A 63 2.51 30.80 -5.04
N GLN A 64 3.51 29.93 -5.14
CA GLN A 64 3.32 28.65 -5.79
C GLN A 64 2.01 28.11 -5.22
N GLN A 65 0.97 28.05 -6.05
CA GLN A 65 -0.23 27.29 -5.75
C GLN A 65 0.24 25.83 -5.64
N GLN A 66 0.68 25.46 -4.43
CA GLN A 66 0.80 24.07 -4.06
C GLN A 66 -0.58 23.48 -4.26
N GLN A 67 -0.68 22.45 -5.10
CA GLN A 67 -1.88 21.63 -5.15
C GLN A 67 -2.27 21.28 -3.71
N PRO A 68 -3.56 21.41 -3.33
CA PRO A 68 -3.97 21.07 -1.99
C PRO A 68 -3.57 19.62 -1.73
N ARG A 69 -2.78 19.39 -0.66
CA ARG A 69 -2.18 18.08 -0.33
C ARG A 69 -3.23 17.01 -0.01
N THR A 70 -4.49 17.42 0.10
CA THR A 70 -5.66 16.63 0.44
C THR A 70 -6.91 17.20 -0.23
N LEU A 71 -7.99 16.42 -0.27
CA LEU A 71 -9.33 16.91 -0.64
C LEU A 71 -9.90 17.96 0.33
N PHE A 72 -9.26 18.17 1.49
CA PHE A 72 -9.61 19.19 2.49
C PHE A 72 -9.04 20.56 2.10
N PRO A 73 -9.86 21.60 1.91
CA PRO A 73 -9.35 22.88 1.41
C PRO A 73 -8.60 23.75 2.43
N GLY A 74 -8.55 23.36 3.71
CA GLY A 74 -7.59 23.91 4.68
C GLY A 74 -6.19 23.29 4.56
N GLY A 75 -6.03 22.22 3.78
CA GLY A 75 -4.80 21.43 3.67
C GLY A 75 -4.53 20.50 4.87
N PHE A 76 -5.39 20.52 5.89
CA PHE A 76 -5.26 19.73 7.12
C PHE A 76 -6.64 19.19 7.56
N LYS A 77 -6.70 18.03 8.23
CA LYS A 77 -7.82 17.42 8.93
C LYS A 77 -7.72 17.76 10.43
N ARG A 78 -8.84 17.99 11.12
CA ARG A 78 -8.84 18.14 12.59
C ARG A 78 -8.54 16.81 13.31
N PRO A 79 -7.87 16.85 14.48
CA PRO A 79 -7.70 15.68 15.33
C PRO A 79 -9.04 15.24 15.96
N GLU A 80 -9.31 13.93 15.95
CA GLU A 80 -10.48 13.32 16.57
C GLU A 80 -10.12 12.85 17.99
N ILE A 81 -10.70 13.50 19.01
CA ILE A 81 -10.48 13.15 20.41
C ILE A 81 -11.57 12.18 20.83
N LYS A 82 -11.21 10.91 21.00
CA LYS A 82 -12.13 9.88 21.49
C LYS A 82 -12.50 10.16 22.94
N VAL A 83 -13.79 10.21 23.24
CA VAL A 83 -14.31 10.35 24.61
C VAL A 83 -15.28 9.20 24.93
N PRO A 84 -15.31 8.70 26.18
CA PRO A 84 -14.44 9.07 27.29
C PRO A 84 -13.02 8.49 27.14
N THR A 85 -11.99 9.22 27.62
CA THR A 85 -10.58 8.74 27.61
C THR A 85 -9.80 9.18 28.84
N LEU A 86 -8.69 8.49 29.14
CA LEU A 86 -7.73 8.91 30.17
C LEU A 86 -6.64 9.80 29.57
N VAL A 87 -6.31 10.84 30.31
CA VAL A 87 -5.20 11.75 30.04
C VAL A 87 -4.12 11.51 31.10
N LEU A 88 -2.97 10.99 30.68
CA LEU A 88 -1.85 10.74 31.58
C LEU A 88 -0.96 11.98 31.68
N LYS A 89 -0.83 12.57 32.88
CA LYS A 89 0.06 13.69 33.14
C LYS A 89 1.38 13.21 33.75
N LEU A 90 2.49 13.65 33.18
CA LEU A 90 3.86 13.29 33.56
C LEU A 90 4.70 14.53 33.76
N ASN A 91 5.67 14.47 34.67
CA ASN A 91 6.70 15.49 34.81
C ASN A 91 8.02 15.08 34.13
N SER A 92 8.75 16.05 33.60
CA SER A 92 10.03 15.80 32.92
C SER A 92 11.07 15.08 33.78
N GLU A 93 11.06 15.33 35.09
CA GLU A 93 11.92 14.75 36.09
C GLU A 93 11.59 13.27 36.34
N GLU A 94 10.31 12.90 36.26
CA GLU A 94 9.84 11.51 36.43
C GLU A 94 10.24 10.64 35.23
N VAL A 95 10.12 11.19 34.02
CA VAL A 95 10.49 10.50 32.77
C VAL A 95 11.98 10.20 32.71
N LEU A 96 12.82 11.10 33.23
CA LEU A 96 14.28 10.96 33.20
C LEU A 96 14.85 10.22 34.43
N GLY A 97 14.10 10.15 35.54
CA GLY A 97 14.63 9.78 36.85
C GLY A 97 14.37 8.34 37.33
N LYS A 98 13.29 7.68 36.90
CA LYS A 98 12.88 6.36 37.41
C LYS A 98 13.02 5.27 36.33
N GLU A 99 13.71 4.17 36.66
CA GLU A 99 13.73 2.95 35.81
C GLU A 99 12.29 2.42 35.65
N ASN A 100 11.93 1.99 34.43
CA ASN A 100 10.61 1.43 34.06
C ASN A 100 9.41 2.41 33.93
N VAL A 101 9.63 3.74 33.96
CA VAL A 101 8.55 4.71 33.66
C VAL A 101 8.09 4.59 32.21
N LEU A 102 9.02 4.48 31.27
CA LEU A 102 8.71 4.34 29.85
C LEU A 102 7.90 3.07 29.56
N ASP A 103 8.21 1.96 30.21
CA ASP A 103 7.46 0.70 30.08
C ASP A 103 6.04 0.85 30.65
N SER A 104 5.90 1.56 31.77
CA SER A 104 4.59 1.85 32.37
C SER A 104 3.73 2.70 31.42
N VAL A 105 4.33 3.70 30.76
CA VAL A 105 3.65 4.53 29.75
C VAL A 105 3.28 3.69 28.51
N ASP A 106 4.15 2.78 28.07
CA ASP A 106 3.87 1.88 26.95
C ASP A 106 2.63 1.02 27.22
N VAL A 107 2.57 0.41 28.41
CA VAL A 107 1.42 -0.39 28.86
C VAL A 107 0.16 0.49 28.96
N ALA A 108 0.28 1.69 29.53
CA ALA A 108 -0.83 2.64 29.70
C ALA A 108 -1.52 2.99 28.38
N VAL A 109 -0.71 3.37 27.39
CA VAL A 109 -1.14 3.81 26.07
C VAL A 109 -1.67 2.64 25.24
N SER A 110 -1.19 1.41 25.48
CA SER A 110 -1.72 0.22 24.80
C SER A 110 -3.15 -0.13 25.22
N LYS A 111 -3.65 0.39 26.35
CA LYS A 111 -4.94 0.01 26.94
C LYS A 111 -5.95 1.15 27.00
N TRP A 112 -5.66 2.20 27.76
CA TRP A 112 -6.69 3.15 28.23
C TRP A 112 -6.35 4.64 27.99
N VAL A 113 -5.07 4.96 27.85
CA VAL A 113 -4.61 6.36 27.75
C VAL A 113 -4.63 6.82 26.29
N GLY A 114 -5.51 7.77 25.98
CA GLY A 114 -5.60 8.38 24.64
C GLY A 114 -4.79 9.67 24.49
N ILE A 115 -4.40 10.30 25.60
CA ILE A 115 -3.63 11.55 25.61
C ILE A 115 -2.55 11.48 26.71
N VAL A 116 -1.33 11.91 26.38
CA VAL A 116 -0.23 12.05 27.33
C VAL A 116 0.22 13.51 27.36
N ILE A 117 0.28 14.10 28.55
CA ILE A 117 0.73 15.47 28.78
C ILE A 117 2.07 15.43 29.50
N LEU A 118 3.08 16.07 28.90
CA LEU A 118 4.36 16.31 29.57
C LEU A 118 4.40 17.74 30.13
N GLY A 119 4.43 17.84 31.46
CA GLY A 119 4.73 19.05 32.22
C GLY A 119 6.14 19.03 32.80
N GLY A 120 6.57 20.14 33.39
CA GLY A 120 7.90 20.26 33.98
C GLY A 120 8.11 21.61 34.65
N THR A 121 9.08 21.68 35.55
CA THR A 121 9.46 22.93 36.22
C THR A 121 10.40 23.74 35.31
N GLU A 122 10.48 25.07 35.49
CA GLU A 122 11.20 26.02 34.61
C GLU A 122 12.74 25.79 34.46
N GLY A 123 13.28 24.67 34.97
CA GLY A 123 14.71 24.35 34.99
C GLY A 123 15.21 23.44 33.87
N SER A 124 15.84 24.04 32.85
CA SER A 124 16.58 23.43 31.73
C SER A 124 15.74 22.82 30.60
N GLY A 125 15.45 23.63 29.58
CA GLY A 125 14.77 23.20 28.36
C GLY A 125 15.42 22.00 27.64
N GLY A 126 16.71 21.74 27.87
CA GLY A 126 17.40 20.54 27.37
C GLY A 126 16.86 19.24 27.96
N LYS A 127 16.70 19.14 29.29
CA LYS A 127 16.11 17.96 29.94
C LYS A 127 14.65 17.77 29.52
N PHE A 128 13.91 18.86 29.44
CA PHE A 128 12.53 18.83 29.00
C PHE A 128 12.38 18.33 27.55
N TYR A 129 13.27 18.77 26.65
CA TYR A 129 13.36 18.28 25.28
C TYR A 129 13.70 16.78 25.22
N GLU A 130 14.67 16.33 26.02
CA GLU A 130 15.05 14.91 26.10
C GLU A 130 13.90 14.02 26.59
N ALA A 131 13.21 14.44 27.66
CA ALA A 131 12.03 13.75 28.18
C ALA A 131 10.92 13.66 27.12
N ALA A 132 10.65 14.77 26.42
CA ALA A 132 9.65 14.82 25.35
C ALA A 132 10.01 13.87 24.18
N ARG A 133 11.29 13.81 23.80
CA ARG A 133 11.80 12.92 22.74
C ARG A 133 11.66 11.45 23.12
N LEU A 134 11.98 11.10 24.38
CA LEU A 134 11.83 9.73 24.89
C LEU A 134 10.36 9.31 24.88
N LEU A 135 9.46 10.15 25.40
CA LEU A 135 8.03 9.86 25.37
C LEU A 135 7.50 9.70 23.94
N LYS A 136 7.88 10.56 23.00
CA LYS A 136 7.44 10.43 21.60
C LYS A 136 7.87 9.10 20.98
N SER A 137 9.06 8.60 21.32
CA SER A 137 9.56 7.31 20.80
C SER A 137 8.76 6.09 21.30
N VAL A 138 8.22 6.17 22.52
CA VAL A 138 7.38 5.13 23.14
C VAL A 138 5.95 5.24 22.65
N ILE A 139 5.33 6.42 22.77
CA ILE A 139 3.91 6.66 22.44
C ILE A 139 3.64 6.43 20.94
N ARG A 140 4.57 6.89 20.08
CA ARG A 140 4.42 6.88 18.61
C ARG A 140 3.13 7.59 18.20
N ASP A 141 2.19 6.87 17.58
CA ASP A 141 0.90 7.38 17.10
C ASP A 141 -0.31 6.72 17.81
N ARG A 142 -0.07 6.01 18.93
CA ARG A 142 -1.13 5.34 19.71
C ARG A 142 -1.93 6.30 20.61
N ALA A 143 -1.34 7.44 20.98
CA ALA A 143 -1.97 8.49 21.77
C ALA A 143 -1.42 9.87 21.40
N TYR A 144 -2.18 10.93 21.71
CA TYR A 144 -1.75 12.30 21.48
C TYR A 144 -0.73 12.72 22.53
N LEU A 145 0.48 13.11 22.11
CA LEU A 145 1.49 13.69 23.00
C LEU A 145 1.37 15.21 22.99
N LEU A 146 1.01 15.80 24.13
CA LEU A 146 0.91 17.24 24.31
C LEU A 146 1.99 17.76 25.26
N ILE A 147 2.57 18.90 24.90
CA ILE A 147 3.60 19.55 25.69
C ILE A 147 3.02 20.76 26.41
N ALA A 148 3.17 20.83 27.74
CA ALA A 148 2.67 21.95 28.51
C ALA A 148 3.55 23.20 28.31
N GLU A 149 2.93 24.35 28.01
CA GLU A 149 3.49 25.71 27.86
C GLU A 149 4.56 25.92 26.77
N ARG A 150 5.32 24.89 26.40
CA ARG A 150 6.51 24.96 25.54
C ARG A 150 6.21 24.60 24.09
N VAL A 151 5.59 25.55 23.38
CA VAL A 151 5.25 25.44 21.94
C VAL A 151 6.49 25.20 21.07
N ASP A 152 7.61 25.81 21.44
CA ASP A 152 8.90 25.65 20.77
C ASP A 152 9.41 24.20 20.82
N ILE A 153 9.32 23.55 21.99
CA ILE A 153 9.72 22.15 22.15
C ILE A 153 8.74 21.22 21.46
N ALA A 154 7.44 21.50 21.58
CA ALA A 154 6.38 20.75 20.91
C ALA A 154 6.60 20.70 19.38
N ALA A 155 6.92 21.84 18.78
CA ALA A 155 7.27 21.96 17.37
C ALA A 155 8.55 21.18 17.04
N ALA A 156 9.61 21.37 17.83
CA ALA A 156 10.93 20.76 17.58
C ALA A 156 10.93 19.22 17.62
N ILE A 157 10.08 18.60 18.46
CA ILE A 157 9.97 17.13 18.54
C ILE A 157 8.83 16.55 17.69
N GLY A 158 8.08 17.39 16.98
CA GLY A 158 6.90 16.95 16.22
C GLY A 158 5.76 16.41 17.11
N ALA A 159 5.62 16.91 18.34
CA ALA A 159 4.55 16.54 19.27
C ALA A 159 3.16 16.73 18.65
N SER A 160 2.15 16.00 19.13
CA SER A 160 0.79 16.10 18.60
C SER A 160 0.16 17.47 18.85
N GLY A 161 0.60 18.17 19.90
CA GLY A 161 0.03 19.45 20.29
C GLY A 161 0.61 20.05 21.56
N VAL A 162 -0.10 21.01 22.15
CA VAL A 162 0.28 21.70 23.39
C VAL A 162 -0.89 21.85 24.35
N VAL A 163 -0.57 21.99 25.64
CA VAL A 163 -1.50 22.40 26.69
C VAL A 163 -1.03 23.75 27.22
N LEU A 164 -1.93 24.73 27.30
CA LEU A 164 -1.62 26.10 27.72
C LEU A 164 -2.51 26.47 28.92
N SER A 165 -1.95 27.06 29.96
CA SER A 165 -2.69 27.69 31.06
C SER A 165 -3.44 28.90 30.56
N ASP A 166 -4.44 29.37 31.29
CA ASP A 166 -5.19 30.61 31.01
C ASP A 166 -4.28 31.84 30.79
N GLN A 167 -3.15 31.92 31.49
CA GLN A 167 -2.11 32.97 31.34
C GLN A 167 -1.11 32.71 30.20
N GLY A 168 -1.12 31.52 29.60
CA GLY A 168 -0.24 31.14 28.50
C GLY A 168 -0.65 31.73 27.14
N LEU A 169 0.10 31.38 26.09
CA LEU A 169 -0.17 31.83 24.72
C LEU A 169 -1.63 31.54 24.30
N PRO A 170 -2.29 32.43 23.53
CA PRO A 170 -3.59 32.13 22.96
C PRO A 170 -3.52 30.92 22.02
N ALA A 171 -4.56 30.07 22.05
CA ALA A 171 -4.55 28.80 21.32
C ALA A 171 -4.30 28.95 19.81
N ILE A 172 -4.82 30.01 19.19
CA ILE A 172 -4.61 30.32 17.77
C ILE A 172 -3.14 30.62 17.44
N VAL A 173 -2.43 31.32 18.33
CA VAL A 173 -1.03 31.69 18.14
C VAL A 173 -0.15 30.45 18.25
N ALA A 174 -0.38 29.64 19.28
CA ALA A 174 0.34 28.39 19.47
C ALA A 174 0.15 27.42 18.29
N ARG A 175 -1.07 27.30 17.75
CA ARG A 175 -1.34 26.44 16.59
C ARG A 175 -0.59 26.91 15.34
N ASN A 176 -0.61 28.21 15.05
CA ASN A 176 0.11 28.77 13.90
C ASN A 176 1.63 28.53 13.99
N MET A 177 2.20 28.75 15.18
CA MET A 177 3.63 28.48 15.42
C MET A 177 3.98 27.00 15.20
N MET A 178 3.10 26.07 15.57
CA MET A 178 3.32 24.64 15.31
C MET A 178 3.12 24.26 13.84
N MET A 179 2.20 24.89 13.12
CA MET A 179 1.94 24.59 11.71
C MET A 179 3.14 24.94 10.81
N GLU A 180 3.84 26.04 11.09
CA GLU A 180 5.06 26.42 10.34
C GLU A 180 6.17 25.35 10.41
N SER A 181 6.17 24.52 11.45
CA SER A 181 7.16 23.47 11.68
C SER A 181 6.80 22.09 11.07
N LYS A 182 5.52 21.82 10.79
CA LYS A 182 5.01 20.52 10.34
C LYS A 182 4.58 20.52 8.89
N SER A 183 5.55 20.62 7.98
CA SER A 183 5.30 20.71 6.54
C SER A 183 4.84 19.41 5.86
N GLU A 184 4.58 18.30 6.56
CA GLU A 184 4.12 17.03 5.95
C GLU A 184 2.87 16.42 6.61
N SER A 185 2.45 16.93 7.79
CA SER A 185 1.29 16.36 8.48
C SER A 185 0.00 16.84 7.85
N VAL A 186 -0.92 15.92 7.62
CA VAL A 186 -2.29 16.23 7.22
C VAL A 186 -3.14 16.59 8.45
N ILE A 187 -2.71 16.43 9.70
CA ILE A 187 -3.55 16.69 10.89
C ILE A 187 -3.14 17.97 11.61
N LEU A 188 -4.12 18.80 12.02
CA LEU A 188 -3.87 20.01 12.79
C LEU A 188 -3.24 19.72 14.16
N PRO A 189 -2.27 20.54 14.63
CA PRO A 189 -1.73 20.42 15.99
C PRO A 189 -2.83 20.62 17.03
N VAL A 190 -2.96 19.72 17.99
CA VAL A 190 -3.96 19.80 19.08
C VAL A 190 -3.58 20.95 20.04
N VAL A 191 -4.55 21.77 20.47
CA VAL A 191 -4.31 22.80 21.48
C VAL A 191 -5.34 22.70 22.59
N ALA A 192 -4.88 22.40 23.80
CA ALA A 192 -5.73 22.33 24.99
C ALA A 192 -5.50 23.51 25.93
N ARG A 193 -6.51 23.88 26.71
CA ARG A 193 -6.40 24.94 27.73
C ARG A 193 -6.63 24.40 29.14
N SER A 194 -5.71 24.67 30.06
CA SER A 194 -5.91 24.43 31.49
C SER A 194 -6.59 25.65 32.10
N VAL A 195 -7.75 25.44 32.72
CA VAL A 195 -8.63 26.50 33.23
C VAL A 195 -9.08 26.23 34.66
N HIS A 196 -9.28 27.31 35.42
CA HIS A 196 -9.66 27.26 36.85
C HIS A 196 -10.96 28.00 37.16
N THR A 197 -11.50 28.77 36.21
CA THR A 197 -12.73 29.55 36.37
C THR A 197 -13.71 29.27 35.22
N ALA A 198 -15.00 29.47 35.48
CA ALA A 198 -16.02 29.30 34.44
C ALA A 198 -15.85 30.29 33.28
N ASP A 199 -15.45 31.53 33.56
CA ASP A 199 -15.20 32.54 32.54
C ASP A 199 -13.99 32.19 31.65
N ALA A 200 -12.91 31.69 32.24
CA ALA A 200 -11.75 31.22 31.49
C ALA A 200 -12.11 30.01 30.62
N ALA A 201 -12.90 29.08 31.13
CA ALA A 201 -13.40 27.93 30.37
C ALA A 201 -14.26 28.36 29.18
N LEU A 202 -15.17 29.30 29.41
CA LEU A 202 -16.04 29.87 28.37
C LEU A 202 -15.21 30.61 27.30
N SER A 203 -14.24 31.43 27.72
CA SER A 203 -13.36 32.17 26.79
C SER A 203 -12.46 31.23 25.97
N ALA A 204 -11.87 30.21 26.62
CA ALA A 204 -11.01 29.23 25.94
C ALA A 204 -11.78 28.43 24.87
N SER A 205 -13.03 28.05 25.19
CA SER A 205 -13.93 27.36 24.25
C SER A 205 -14.44 28.31 23.14
N ASN A 206 -14.98 29.47 23.51
CA ASN A 206 -15.73 30.35 22.61
C ASN A 206 -14.89 31.38 21.85
N SER A 207 -13.75 31.82 22.39
CA SER A 207 -12.96 32.92 21.82
C SER A 207 -11.60 32.46 21.29
N GLU A 208 -10.96 31.47 21.90
CA GLU A 208 -9.57 31.11 21.57
C GLU A 208 -9.44 29.89 20.66
N GLY A 209 -10.44 29.01 20.63
CA GLY A 209 -10.46 27.81 19.79
C GLY A 209 -9.63 26.66 20.35
N ALA A 210 -9.71 26.43 21.67
CA ALA A 210 -9.18 25.22 22.28
C ALA A 210 -9.89 23.97 21.71
N ASP A 211 -9.16 22.87 21.52
CA ASP A 211 -9.73 21.58 21.10
C ASP A 211 -10.35 20.81 22.27
N PHE A 212 -9.85 21.07 23.50
CA PHE A 212 -10.42 20.59 24.76
C PHE A 212 -9.90 21.40 25.94
N LEU A 213 -10.55 21.28 27.10
CA LEU A 213 -10.18 21.94 28.34
C LEU A 213 -9.74 20.92 29.39
N ILE A 214 -8.84 21.35 30.27
CA ILE A 214 -8.49 20.65 31.50
C ILE A 214 -8.90 21.55 32.66
N TYR A 215 -9.84 21.09 33.46
CA TYR A 215 -10.29 21.81 34.64
C TYR A 215 -9.51 21.35 35.88
N GLY A 216 -8.79 22.28 36.51
CA GLY A 216 -8.03 22.04 37.73
C GLY A 216 -8.77 22.55 38.97
N ASN A 217 -9.11 21.65 39.89
CA ASN A 217 -9.76 21.99 41.16
C ASN A 217 -8.69 22.39 42.20
N ASP A 218 -8.46 23.68 42.41
CA ASP A 218 -7.66 24.18 43.53
C ASP A 218 -8.50 24.10 44.82
N GLY A 219 -8.35 22.97 45.52
CA GLY A 219 -8.85 22.68 46.87
C GLY A 219 -9.83 23.67 47.51
N GLY A 220 -11.12 23.45 47.32
CA GLY A 220 -12.18 24.11 48.08
C GLY A 220 -13.50 23.34 48.02
N ASN A 221 -14.16 23.17 49.18
CA ASN A 221 -15.39 22.38 49.41
C ASN A 221 -16.67 22.92 48.72
N SER A 222 -16.56 23.58 47.56
CA SER A 222 -17.69 24.05 46.75
C SER A 222 -17.55 23.64 45.27
N ALA A 223 -16.90 22.51 44.99
CA ALA A 223 -16.59 22.06 43.63
C ALA A 223 -17.83 21.63 42.82
N ASP A 224 -18.83 21.00 43.46
CA ASP A 224 -19.94 20.35 42.73
C ASP A 224 -20.87 21.33 41.98
N MET A 225 -21.09 22.55 42.50
CA MET A 225 -21.96 23.55 41.85
C MET A 225 -21.26 24.27 40.69
N LEU A 226 -19.97 24.60 40.81
CA LEU A 226 -19.21 25.29 39.76
C LEU A 226 -18.95 24.37 38.57
N VAL A 227 -18.62 23.10 38.84
CA VAL A 227 -18.30 22.09 37.83
C VAL A 227 -19.50 21.80 36.93
N ASN A 228 -20.71 21.65 37.48
CA ASN A 228 -21.95 21.49 36.70
C ASN A 228 -22.22 22.68 35.77
N SER A 229 -22.01 23.91 36.26
CA SER A 229 -22.25 25.12 35.45
C SER A 229 -21.29 25.25 34.26
N ILE A 230 -20.06 24.76 34.40
CA ILE A 230 -19.05 24.77 33.34
C ILE A 230 -19.41 23.72 32.28
N PHE A 231 -19.73 22.49 32.70
CA PHE A 231 -20.04 21.40 31.78
C PHE A 231 -21.30 21.64 30.94
N GLN A 232 -22.31 22.33 31.49
CA GLN A 232 -23.52 22.67 30.74
C GLN A 232 -23.31 23.78 29.69
N ASN A 233 -22.32 24.65 29.88
CA ASN A 233 -22.13 25.85 29.05
C ASN A 233 -20.92 25.79 28.11
N VAL A 234 -20.02 24.83 28.31
CA VAL A 234 -18.83 24.62 27.48
C VAL A 234 -19.09 23.51 26.47
N LYS A 235 -18.81 23.79 25.19
CA LYS A 235 -19.13 22.86 24.10
C LYS A 235 -17.96 21.93 23.70
N VAL A 236 -16.70 22.28 24.03
CA VAL A 236 -15.49 21.44 23.81
C VAL A 236 -15.35 20.35 24.89
N PRO A 237 -14.60 19.24 24.68
CA PRO A 237 -14.42 18.23 25.72
C PRO A 237 -13.75 18.84 26.95
N VAL A 238 -14.23 18.50 28.14
CA VAL A 238 -13.64 18.96 29.41
C VAL A 238 -13.15 17.75 30.20
N PHE A 239 -11.86 17.75 30.50
CA PHE A 239 -11.20 16.73 31.31
C PHE A 239 -10.97 17.26 32.71
N THR A 240 -11.23 16.44 33.72
CA THR A 240 -11.07 16.85 35.12
C THR A 240 -9.87 16.16 35.74
N MET A 241 -9.11 16.93 36.52
CA MET A 241 -8.01 16.37 37.31
C MET A 241 -8.55 15.67 38.56
N ILE A 242 -8.09 14.43 38.78
CA ILE A 242 -8.39 13.69 40.01
C ILE A 242 -7.07 13.37 40.73
N THR A 243 -7.05 13.60 42.04
CA THR A 243 -5.99 13.16 42.97
C THR A 243 -6.51 12.01 43.82
N LEU A 244 -5.76 10.91 43.89
CA LEU A 244 -6.12 9.75 44.71
C LEU A 244 -5.96 10.05 46.20
N VAL A 245 -6.98 9.68 46.99
CA VAL A 245 -6.89 9.56 48.45
C VAL A 245 -7.15 8.11 48.89
N GLU A 246 -8.16 7.42 48.30
CA GLU A 246 -8.45 5.98 48.48
C GLU A 246 -9.07 5.35 47.20
N GLU A 247 -8.85 4.05 46.93
CA GLU A 247 -9.27 3.38 45.67
C GLU A 247 -10.81 3.30 45.48
N ASN A 248 -11.57 3.16 46.58
CA ASN A 248 -13.04 3.06 46.56
C ASN A 248 -13.76 4.42 46.42
N SER A 249 -13.15 5.52 46.90
CA SER A 249 -13.74 6.86 46.73
C SER A 249 -13.65 7.32 45.28
N LEU A 250 -12.62 6.86 44.58
CA LEU A 250 -12.29 7.21 43.20
C LEU A 250 -13.40 6.85 42.20
N PHE A 251 -13.97 5.65 42.31
CA PHE A 251 -15.08 5.23 41.45
C PHE A 251 -16.29 6.13 41.64
N THR A 252 -16.57 6.50 42.89
CA THR A 252 -17.71 7.35 43.25
C THR A 252 -17.51 8.78 42.74
N ASP A 253 -16.32 9.34 42.92
CA ASP A 253 -16.00 10.72 42.51
C ASP A 253 -15.87 10.84 40.98
N ALA A 254 -15.21 9.89 40.33
CA ALA A 254 -15.16 9.83 38.86
C ALA A 254 -16.56 9.65 38.26
N SER A 255 -17.38 8.75 38.82
CA SER A 255 -18.75 8.53 38.35
C SER A 255 -19.61 9.79 38.46
N LYS A 256 -19.49 10.56 39.57
CA LYS A 256 -20.15 11.86 39.71
C LYS A 256 -19.68 12.87 38.66
N LEU A 257 -18.37 12.99 38.42
CA LEU A 257 -17.83 13.93 37.43
C LEU A 257 -18.30 13.59 36.01
N PHE A 258 -18.37 12.30 35.65
CA PHE A 258 -18.95 11.87 34.39
C PHE A 258 -20.45 12.13 34.30
N GLN A 259 -21.22 11.88 35.37
CA GLN A 259 -22.65 12.25 35.46
C GLN A 259 -22.87 13.76 35.30
N SER A 260 -21.91 14.56 35.77
CA SER A 260 -21.89 16.01 35.60
C SER A 260 -21.52 16.47 34.18
N GLY A 261 -21.00 15.59 33.31
CA GLY A 261 -20.66 15.89 31.91
C GLY A 261 -19.17 15.90 31.57
N ALA A 262 -18.28 15.43 32.45
CA ALA A 262 -16.86 15.32 32.15
C ALA A 262 -16.60 14.36 30.97
N SER A 263 -15.70 14.75 30.06
CA SER A 263 -15.34 13.96 28.87
C SER A 263 -14.21 12.95 29.13
N GLY A 264 -13.61 12.97 30.32
CA GLY A 264 -12.49 12.10 30.68
C GLY A 264 -11.78 12.61 31.93
N LEU A 265 -10.75 11.88 32.34
CA LEU A 265 -10.01 12.14 33.58
C LEU A 265 -8.54 12.39 33.29
N VAL A 266 -7.95 13.34 34.00
CA VAL A 266 -6.50 13.57 34.05
C VAL A 266 -5.95 12.89 35.29
N ILE A 267 -5.02 11.95 35.08
CA ILE A 267 -4.41 11.13 36.13
C ILE A 267 -2.89 11.20 36.08
N SER A 268 -2.24 11.13 37.25
CA SER A 268 -0.78 11.02 37.35
C SER A 268 -0.32 9.57 37.11
N LEU A 269 0.97 9.36 36.84
CA LEU A 269 1.51 8.00 36.67
C LEU A 269 1.48 7.17 37.95
N ASP A 270 1.78 7.79 39.09
CA ASP A 270 1.80 7.11 40.38
C ASP A 270 0.37 6.69 40.79
N ASP A 271 -0.64 7.48 40.41
CA ASP A 271 -2.04 7.15 40.62
C ASP A 271 -2.53 6.04 39.68
N MET A 272 -2.11 6.09 38.41
CA MET A 272 -2.50 5.06 37.44
C MET A 272 -1.98 3.67 37.85
N LYS A 273 -0.77 3.58 38.41
CA LYS A 273 -0.22 2.32 38.93
C LYS A 273 -1.03 1.70 40.07
N GLN A 274 -1.79 2.51 40.79
CA GLN A 274 -2.63 2.05 41.90
C GLN A 274 -4.00 1.56 41.43
N LEU A 275 -4.37 1.79 40.17
CA LEU A 275 -5.64 1.37 39.61
C LEU A 275 -5.57 -0.01 38.99
N SER A 276 -6.44 -0.91 39.43
CA SER A 276 -6.62 -2.20 38.74
C SER A 276 -7.29 -2.03 37.37
N ASP A 277 -6.92 -2.89 36.41
CA ASP A 277 -7.56 -2.95 35.08
C ASP A 277 -9.08 -3.18 35.19
N ASP A 278 -9.54 -3.87 36.23
CA ASP A 278 -10.96 -4.14 36.47
C ASP A 278 -11.70 -2.89 36.97
N THR A 279 -11.04 -2.05 37.77
CA THR A 279 -11.58 -0.75 38.19
C THR A 279 -11.75 0.17 36.99
N LEU A 280 -10.75 0.25 36.11
CA LEU A 280 -10.82 1.01 34.87
C LEU A 280 -11.89 0.46 33.91
N ARG A 281 -11.97 -0.86 33.73
CA ARG A 281 -13.05 -1.49 32.96
C ARG A 281 -14.42 -1.13 33.51
N LYS A 282 -14.63 -1.22 34.83
CA LYS A 282 -15.91 -0.87 35.47
C LYS A 282 -16.26 0.60 35.29
N LEU A 283 -15.28 1.50 35.40
CA LEU A 283 -15.47 2.93 35.14
C LEU A 283 -15.95 3.15 33.70
N PHE A 284 -15.22 2.65 32.70
CA PHE A 284 -15.58 2.88 31.31
C PHE A 284 -16.80 2.06 30.83
N SER A 285 -17.06 0.88 31.39
CA SER A 285 -18.22 0.05 31.04
C SER A 285 -19.52 0.57 31.61
N THR A 286 -19.52 1.07 32.85
CA THR A 286 -20.71 1.73 33.45
C THR A 286 -21.08 2.97 32.65
N MET A 287 -20.09 3.67 32.09
CA MET A 287 -20.29 4.84 31.22
C MET A 287 -20.78 4.46 29.83
N ASN A 288 -20.22 3.41 29.21
CA ASN A 288 -20.77 2.87 27.96
C ASN A 288 -22.20 2.37 28.15
N VAL A 289 -22.57 1.80 29.30
CA VAL A 289 -23.95 1.36 29.61
C VAL A 289 -24.88 2.53 29.91
N MET A 290 -24.40 3.63 30.51
CA MET A 290 -25.21 4.85 30.66
C MET A 290 -25.45 5.56 29.32
N ASN A 291 -24.46 5.56 28.41
CA ASN A 291 -24.63 6.05 27.03
C ASN A 291 -25.40 5.04 26.14
N GLN A 292 -25.30 3.73 26.39
CA GLN A 292 -26.03 2.69 25.64
C GLN A 292 -27.47 2.53 26.09
N LYS A 293 -27.83 2.81 27.37
CA LYS A 293 -29.24 2.95 27.76
C LYS A 293 -29.95 4.02 26.94
N THR A 294 -29.22 4.97 26.37
CA THR A 294 -29.73 5.99 25.44
C THR A 294 -29.77 5.51 23.98
N GLN A 295 -28.87 4.60 23.55
CA GLN A 295 -28.98 3.91 22.26
C GLN A 295 -30.09 2.86 22.23
N ASP A 296 -30.36 2.18 23.34
CA ASP A 296 -31.48 1.25 23.45
C ASP A 296 -32.83 1.99 23.50
N GLU A 297 -32.89 3.24 23.95
CA GLU A 297 -34.06 4.12 23.74
C GLU A 297 -34.22 4.52 22.26
N TYR A 298 -33.11 4.66 21.51
CA TYR A 298 -33.12 4.90 20.07
C TYR A 298 -33.62 3.68 19.26
N GLN A 299 -33.44 2.45 19.76
CA GLN A 299 -33.97 1.23 19.13
C GLN A 299 -35.30 0.74 19.71
N SER A 300 -35.65 1.08 20.95
CA SER A 300 -36.88 0.59 21.60
C SER A 300 -38.11 1.49 21.47
N SER A 301 -37.93 2.77 21.12
CA SER A 301 -39.03 3.70 20.80
C SER A 301 -39.67 3.44 19.42
N ILE A 302 -39.08 2.55 18.60
CA ILE A 302 -39.69 2.03 17.35
C ILE A 302 -40.19 0.60 17.57
N LYS A 303 -41.12 0.40 18.52
CA LYS A 303 -42.02 -0.76 18.47
C LYS A 303 -43.38 -0.30 17.93
N PRO A 304 -43.87 -0.86 16.82
CA PRO A 304 -45.20 -0.52 16.33
C PRO A 304 -46.22 -1.04 17.36
N LYS A 305 -46.94 -0.10 17.98
CA LYS A 305 -48.11 -0.40 18.81
C LYS A 305 -49.14 -1.07 17.90
N LYS A 306 -49.45 -2.35 18.12
CA LYS A 306 -50.56 -3.04 17.46
C LYS A 306 -51.85 -2.26 17.78
N MET A 307 -52.37 -1.52 16.80
CA MET A 307 -53.75 -1.08 16.81
C MET A 307 -54.64 -2.29 16.55
N ASP A 308 -55.48 -2.63 17.53
CA ASP A 308 -56.61 -3.52 17.32
C ASP A 308 -57.51 -2.90 16.25
N VAL A 309 -57.64 -3.61 15.12
CA VAL A 309 -58.58 -3.27 14.06
C VAL A 309 -59.93 -3.86 14.44
N GLY A 310 -60.82 -2.99 14.90
CA GLY A 310 -62.26 -3.24 14.90
C GLY A 310 -62.75 -3.32 13.45
N ASP A 311 -63.28 -4.49 13.12
CA ASP A 311 -63.97 -4.85 11.88
C ASP A 311 -65.09 -3.87 11.51
N HIS A 312 -65.04 -3.29 10.30
CA HIS A 312 -66.22 -2.99 9.49
C HIS A 312 -65.87 -2.83 7.99
N GLY A 313 -66.21 -3.85 7.20
CA GLY A 313 -67.08 -3.70 6.01
C GLY A 313 -66.56 -3.04 4.72
N LYS A 314 -66.02 -3.86 3.80
CA LYS A 314 -66.16 -3.88 2.32
C LYS A 314 -66.32 -2.53 1.55
N LYS A 315 -65.32 -2.18 0.72
CA LYS A 315 -65.32 -2.29 -0.76
C LYS A 315 -63.98 -1.79 -1.35
N GLY A 316 -63.56 -2.43 -2.43
CA GLY A 316 -62.15 -2.50 -2.86
C GLY A 316 -61.50 -1.19 -3.32
N VAL A 317 -60.27 -1.01 -2.85
CA VAL A 317 -59.19 -0.24 -3.48
C VAL A 317 -57.92 -1.07 -3.23
N ILE A 318 -57.13 -1.29 -4.27
CA ILE A 318 -55.83 -1.98 -4.20
C ILE A 318 -54.95 -1.21 -3.18
N PRO A 319 -54.28 -1.87 -2.22
CA PRO A 319 -53.44 -1.14 -1.27
C PRO A 319 -52.23 -0.57 -2.02
N SER A 320 -52.18 0.75 -2.20
CA SER A 320 -50.94 1.44 -2.58
C SER A 320 -49.89 1.13 -1.53
N ILE A 321 -48.79 0.51 -1.93
CA ILE A 321 -47.59 0.35 -1.11
C ILE A 321 -47.20 1.75 -0.64
N THR A 322 -47.15 1.99 0.67
CA THR A 322 -46.74 3.27 1.24
C THR A 322 -45.33 3.60 0.74
N LEU A 323 -45.10 4.80 0.22
CA LEU A 323 -43.79 5.25 -0.31
C LEU A 323 -42.63 5.04 0.68
N GLU A 324 -42.91 5.10 1.99
CA GLU A 324 -41.96 4.80 3.08
C GLU A 324 -41.46 3.33 3.08
N ALA A 325 -42.26 2.37 2.57
CA ALA A 325 -41.84 0.98 2.41
C ALA A 325 -40.93 0.79 1.18
N ARG A 326 -41.21 1.52 0.09
CA ARG A 326 -40.35 1.57 -1.10
C ARG A 326 -39.00 2.21 -0.78
N GLU A 327 -38.97 3.31 -0.02
CA GLU A 327 -37.73 3.97 0.40
C GLU A 327 -36.81 3.02 1.20
N LYS A 328 -37.38 2.24 2.12
CA LYS A 328 -36.61 1.23 2.88
C LYS A 328 -36.07 0.10 2.00
N GLU A 329 -36.83 -0.35 1.00
CA GLU A 329 -36.38 -1.38 0.06
C GLU A 329 -35.20 -0.87 -0.79
N PHE A 330 -35.25 0.37 -1.26
CA PHE A 330 -34.15 1.01 -1.97
C PHE A 330 -32.90 1.17 -1.11
N ILE A 331 -33.04 1.61 0.15
CA ILE A 331 -31.91 1.75 1.09
C ILE A 331 -31.22 0.39 1.32
N GLU A 332 -31.98 -0.68 1.53
CA GLU A 332 -31.41 -2.02 1.77
C GLU A 332 -30.72 -2.60 0.51
N MET A 333 -31.32 -2.40 -0.66
CA MET A 333 -30.70 -2.77 -1.93
C MET A 333 -29.38 -2.03 -2.16
N GLU A 334 -29.36 -0.71 -1.94
CA GLU A 334 -28.18 0.13 -2.12
C GLU A 334 -27.06 -0.26 -1.16
N LYS A 335 -27.36 -0.42 0.13
CA LYS A 335 -26.40 -0.91 1.12
C LYS A 335 -25.77 -2.23 0.72
N THR A 336 -26.57 -3.16 0.21
CA THR A 336 -26.08 -4.47 -0.20
C THR A 336 -25.03 -4.34 -1.31
N VAL A 337 -25.31 -3.52 -2.33
CA VAL A 337 -24.37 -3.26 -3.44
C VAL A 337 -23.11 -2.53 -2.95
N LEU A 338 -23.26 -1.52 -2.08
CA LEU A 338 -22.14 -0.74 -1.58
C LEU A 338 -21.26 -1.54 -0.59
N GLN A 339 -21.84 -2.42 0.22
CA GLN A 339 -21.09 -3.33 1.09
C GLN A 339 -20.30 -4.37 0.28
N GLU A 340 -20.89 -4.92 -0.78
CA GLU A 340 -20.18 -5.77 -1.74
C GLU A 340 -19.02 -5.00 -2.37
N THR A 341 -19.25 -3.73 -2.74
CA THR A 341 -18.23 -2.83 -3.30
C THR A 341 -17.06 -2.60 -2.33
N ILE A 342 -17.35 -2.28 -1.07
CA ILE A 342 -16.34 -2.13 -0.02
C ILE A 342 -15.50 -3.41 0.13
N SER A 343 -16.14 -4.58 0.12
CA SER A 343 -15.47 -5.87 0.23
C SER A 343 -14.48 -6.11 -0.92
N VAL A 344 -14.91 -5.86 -2.15
CA VAL A 344 -14.05 -6.00 -3.35
C VAL A 344 -12.90 -5.00 -3.32
N ILE A 345 -13.16 -3.73 -2.96
CA ILE A 345 -12.12 -2.70 -2.85
C ILE A 345 -11.06 -3.09 -1.80
N ARG A 346 -11.47 -3.53 -0.60
CA ARG A 346 -10.51 -3.94 0.46
C ARG A 346 -9.67 -5.14 0.04
N LYS A 347 -10.22 -6.04 -0.78
CA LYS A 347 -9.49 -7.18 -1.35
C LYS A 347 -8.51 -6.74 -2.44
N ALA A 348 -8.89 -5.77 -3.27
CA ALA A 348 -8.09 -5.24 -4.38
C ALA A 348 -6.96 -4.32 -3.92
N ALA A 349 -7.24 -3.42 -2.97
CA ALA A 349 -6.30 -2.42 -2.45
C ALA A 349 -6.37 -2.33 -0.91
N PRO A 350 -5.73 -3.26 -0.17
CA PRO A 350 -5.81 -3.31 1.29
C PRO A 350 -5.24 -2.08 2.02
N LEU A 351 -4.36 -1.31 1.35
CA LEU A 351 -3.69 -0.13 1.90
C LEU A 351 -4.43 1.18 1.59
N MET A 352 -5.58 1.13 0.90
CA MET A 352 -6.36 2.32 0.55
C MET A 352 -7.16 2.78 1.78
N GLU A 353 -6.75 3.87 2.41
CA GLU A 353 -7.40 4.41 3.61
C GLU A 353 -8.73 5.11 3.28
N GLU A 354 -8.86 5.64 2.06
CA GLU A 354 -10.02 6.40 1.58
C GLU A 354 -11.32 5.57 1.55
N VAL A 355 -11.23 4.24 1.66
CA VAL A 355 -12.36 3.34 1.81
C VAL A 355 -13.19 3.68 3.06
N SER A 356 -12.58 4.28 4.09
CA SER A 356 -13.31 4.74 5.28
C SER A 356 -14.40 5.75 4.93
N LEU A 357 -14.19 6.60 3.91
CA LEU A 357 -15.18 7.57 3.46
C LEU A 357 -16.45 6.89 2.92
N LEU A 358 -16.29 5.77 2.21
CA LEU A 358 -17.41 4.99 1.69
C LEU A 358 -18.12 4.25 2.82
N ILE A 359 -17.37 3.64 3.76
CA ILE A 359 -17.94 2.97 4.94
C ILE A 359 -18.79 3.95 5.75
N ASP A 360 -18.25 5.13 6.05
CA ASP A 360 -18.95 6.18 6.78
C ASP A 360 -20.21 6.60 6.03
N SER A 361 -20.14 6.78 4.71
CA SER A 361 -21.29 7.20 3.90
C SER A 361 -22.40 6.15 3.86
N VAL A 362 -22.05 4.85 3.77
CA VAL A 362 -23.01 3.73 3.78
C VAL A 362 -23.70 3.61 5.14
N SER A 363 -22.96 3.79 6.24
CA SER A 363 -23.53 3.71 7.60
C SER A 363 -24.62 4.74 7.88
N ARG A 364 -24.60 5.86 7.14
CA ARG A 364 -25.54 6.98 7.31
C ARG A 364 -26.78 6.91 6.43
N LEU A 365 -26.90 5.91 5.55
CA LEU A 365 -28.09 5.75 4.72
C LEU A 365 -29.37 5.58 5.55
N ASP A 366 -29.26 5.13 6.80
CA ASP A 366 -30.39 5.00 7.75
C ASP A 366 -30.71 6.28 8.52
N GLU A 367 -29.84 7.29 8.49
CA GLU A 367 -30.01 8.50 9.27
C GLU A 367 -31.10 9.43 8.67
N PRO A 368 -31.81 10.21 9.49
CA PRO A 368 -32.71 11.25 9.00
C PRO A 368 -31.99 12.26 8.10
N PHE A 369 -32.74 12.91 7.20
CA PHE A 369 -32.21 13.90 6.25
C PHE A 369 -31.43 15.00 6.97
N LEU A 370 -30.20 15.29 6.54
CA LEU A 370 -29.31 16.23 7.20
C LEU A 370 -29.32 17.60 6.51
N LEU A 371 -29.98 18.57 7.15
CA LEU A 371 -30.01 19.97 6.71
C LEU A 371 -28.96 20.78 7.47
N VAL A 372 -27.94 21.26 6.75
CA VAL A 372 -26.90 22.13 7.32
C VAL A 372 -27.28 23.59 7.07
N ILE A 373 -27.34 24.40 8.14
CA ILE A 373 -27.60 25.85 8.03
C ILE A 373 -26.26 26.59 8.11
N ALA A 374 -25.86 27.31 7.06
CA ALA A 374 -24.62 28.09 7.00
C ALA A 374 -24.89 29.58 6.68
N GLY A 375 -23.95 30.46 6.99
CA GLY A 375 -24.08 31.92 6.74
C GLY A 375 -23.27 32.75 7.73
N GLU A 376 -23.09 34.05 7.48
CA GLU A 376 -22.23 34.91 8.30
C GLU A 376 -22.72 35.05 9.75
N PHE A 377 -21.82 35.38 10.68
CA PHE A 377 -22.24 35.78 12.02
C PHE A 377 -23.27 36.92 11.96
N ASN A 378 -24.30 36.85 12.81
CA ASN A 378 -25.41 37.81 12.85
C ASN A 378 -26.30 37.85 11.58
N SER A 379 -26.25 36.84 10.70
CA SER A 379 -27.22 36.72 9.59
C SER A 379 -28.61 36.22 10.02
N GLY A 380 -28.73 35.80 11.28
CA GLY A 380 -29.99 35.33 11.88
C GLY A 380 -30.27 33.83 11.67
N LYS A 381 -29.22 33.01 11.47
CA LYS A 381 -29.31 31.54 11.39
C LYS A 381 -30.12 30.93 12.54
N SER A 382 -29.77 31.23 13.79
CA SER A 382 -30.46 30.68 14.96
C SER A 382 -31.94 31.11 15.02
N THR A 383 -32.26 32.35 14.60
CA THR A 383 -33.64 32.83 14.50
C THR A 383 -34.42 32.10 13.40
N VAL A 384 -33.80 31.81 12.25
CA VAL A 384 -34.39 30.98 11.17
C VAL A 384 -34.67 29.57 11.69
N ILE A 385 -33.73 28.97 12.42
CA ILE A 385 -33.91 27.63 13.00
C ILE A 385 -35.03 27.64 14.04
N ASN A 386 -35.06 28.61 14.95
CA ASN A 386 -36.14 28.74 15.92
C ASN A 386 -37.51 28.93 15.24
N ALA A 387 -37.59 29.75 14.18
CA ALA A 387 -38.80 29.92 13.38
C ALA A 387 -39.24 28.61 12.69
N LEU A 388 -38.30 27.78 12.25
CA LEU A 388 -38.57 26.47 11.65
C LEU A 388 -39.04 25.45 12.70
N LEU A 389 -38.43 25.44 13.89
CA LEU A 389 -38.80 24.58 15.01
C LEU A 389 -40.10 25.02 15.70
N GLY A 390 -40.53 26.28 15.48
CA GLY A 390 -41.72 26.88 16.06
C GLY A 390 -41.59 27.29 17.53
N SER A 391 -40.38 27.26 18.10
CA SER A 391 -40.09 27.60 19.50
C SER A 391 -38.65 28.11 19.63
N ARG A 392 -38.36 28.84 20.72
CA ARG A 392 -37.04 29.44 20.98
C ARG A 392 -36.13 28.46 21.72
N TYR A 393 -35.57 27.50 20.99
CA TYR A 393 -34.60 26.55 21.53
C TYR A 393 -33.17 27.12 21.53
N LEU A 394 -32.75 27.74 20.42
CA LEU A 394 -31.41 28.30 20.29
C LEU A 394 -31.31 29.73 20.84
N LYS A 395 -30.18 30.07 21.47
CA LYS A 395 -29.89 31.43 21.95
C LYS A 395 -29.67 32.40 20.78
N GLU A 396 -30.38 33.51 20.79
CA GLU A 396 -30.29 34.59 19.80
C GLU A 396 -29.60 35.83 20.41
N GLY A 397 -28.77 36.54 19.64
CA GLY A 397 -28.06 37.72 20.15
C GLY A 397 -27.15 38.41 19.13
N VAL A 398 -26.71 39.62 19.51
CA VAL A 398 -25.81 40.48 18.70
C VAL A 398 -24.32 40.12 18.82
N VAL A 399 -23.98 39.19 19.71
CA VAL A 399 -22.64 38.61 19.94
C VAL A 399 -22.66 37.15 19.48
N PRO A 400 -21.55 36.53 19.03
CA PRO A 400 -21.51 35.11 18.64
C PRO A 400 -22.20 34.18 19.65
N THR A 401 -23.42 33.74 19.30
CA THR A 401 -24.25 32.87 20.13
C THR A 401 -24.04 31.38 19.82
N THR A 402 -23.67 31.05 18.58
CA THR A 402 -23.32 29.69 18.14
C THR A 402 -21.80 29.58 17.99
N ASN A 403 -21.13 29.03 19.02
CA ASN A 403 -19.67 28.89 19.06
C ASN A 403 -19.15 27.51 18.63
N GLU A 404 -20.01 26.49 18.65
CA GLU A 404 -19.74 25.17 18.06
C GLU A 404 -20.92 24.69 17.23
N ILE A 405 -20.61 23.84 16.26
CA ILE A 405 -21.58 23.15 15.42
C ILE A 405 -22.42 22.23 16.31
N THR A 406 -23.74 22.42 16.27
CA THR A 406 -24.69 21.71 17.12
C THR A 406 -25.64 20.92 16.22
N LEU A 407 -25.72 19.61 16.43
CA LEU A 407 -26.66 18.73 15.74
C LEU A 407 -27.97 18.68 16.54
N LEU A 408 -29.09 18.99 15.90
CA LEU A 408 -30.42 18.96 16.51
C LEU A 408 -31.16 17.71 16.04
N CYS A 409 -31.51 16.85 17.00
CA CYS A 409 -32.19 15.58 16.79
C CYS A 409 -33.53 15.55 17.53
N TYR A 410 -34.41 14.62 17.14
CA TYR A 410 -35.70 14.44 17.80
C TYR A 410 -35.59 13.66 19.12
N ALA A 411 -36.37 14.06 20.13
CA ALA A 411 -36.68 13.23 21.29
C ALA A 411 -38.17 13.28 21.66
N GLU A 412 -38.67 12.18 22.21
CA GLU A 412 -40.02 12.11 22.79
C GLU A 412 -40.05 12.79 24.17
N LEU A 413 -41.17 13.45 24.49
CA LEU A 413 -41.40 14.13 25.77
C LEU A 413 -41.69 13.12 26.89
N ASP A 414 -40.69 12.35 27.29
CA ASP A 414 -40.83 11.34 28.36
C ASP A 414 -40.20 11.76 29.70
N THR A 415 -39.57 12.93 29.78
CA THR A 415 -38.95 13.44 31.01
C THR A 415 -39.21 14.93 31.21
N PHE A 416 -39.13 15.40 32.45
CA PHE A 416 -39.37 16.79 32.87
C PHE A 416 -38.41 17.84 32.25
N GLU A 417 -37.55 17.44 31.30
CA GLU A 417 -36.59 18.28 30.60
C GLU A 417 -37.06 18.56 29.17
N GLN A 418 -37.21 19.84 28.82
CA GLN A 418 -37.68 20.29 27.49
C GLN A 418 -36.59 20.25 26.40
N GLU A 419 -35.33 20.04 26.80
CA GLU A 419 -34.14 19.99 25.95
C GLU A 419 -33.06 19.16 26.65
N ARG A 420 -32.47 18.20 25.93
CA ARG A 420 -31.31 17.41 26.41
C ARG A 420 -30.16 17.60 25.43
N CYS A 421 -29.07 18.21 25.87
CA CYS A 421 -27.85 18.30 25.06
C CYS A 421 -26.75 17.43 25.66
N GLU A 422 -26.10 16.63 24.83
CA GLU A 422 -25.02 15.75 25.24
C GLU A 422 -23.90 15.68 24.19
N ARG A 423 -22.80 15.05 24.60
CA ARG A 423 -21.57 14.96 23.83
C ARG A 423 -21.39 13.53 23.35
N HIS A 424 -21.39 13.33 22.03
CA HIS A 424 -21.19 12.01 21.45
C HIS A 424 -19.69 11.61 21.54
N PRO A 425 -19.34 10.31 21.61
CA PRO A 425 -17.96 9.81 21.71
C PRO A 425 -16.95 10.31 20.67
N ASP A 426 -17.43 10.76 19.52
CA ASP A 426 -16.65 11.38 18.43
C ASP A 426 -16.40 12.89 18.63
N GLY A 427 -16.94 13.46 19.71
CA GLY A 427 -16.77 14.85 20.10
C GLY A 427 -17.79 15.82 19.52
N GLN A 428 -18.84 15.32 18.84
CA GLN A 428 -19.97 16.14 18.36
C GLN A 428 -20.90 16.54 19.51
N PHE A 429 -21.48 17.74 19.42
CA PHE A 429 -22.47 18.26 20.37
C PHE A 429 -23.87 18.07 19.79
N ILE A 430 -24.69 17.23 20.43
CA ILE A 430 -26.03 16.84 19.97
C ILE A 430 -27.06 17.34 20.97
N CYS A 431 -28.09 18.04 20.49
CA CYS A 431 -29.24 18.46 21.29
C CYS A 431 -30.50 17.75 20.79
N TYR A 432 -31.19 17.10 21.72
CA TYR A 432 -32.44 16.40 21.50
C TYR A 432 -33.60 17.29 21.90
N LEU A 433 -34.46 17.60 20.92
CA LEU A 433 -35.57 18.55 21.05
C LEU A 433 -36.89 17.89 20.64
N PRO A 434 -38.01 18.21 21.32
CA PRO A 434 -39.33 17.66 21.01
C PRO A 434 -40.04 18.42 19.86
N ALA A 435 -39.33 18.66 18.76
CA ALA A 435 -39.87 19.35 17.59
C ALA A 435 -40.29 18.33 16.50
N PRO A 436 -41.55 18.31 16.04
CA PRO A 436 -42.03 17.31 15.08
C PRO A 436 -41.24 17.22 13.78
N ILE A 437 -40.72 18.35 13.29
CA ILE A 437 -39.88 18.40 12.08
C ILE A 437 -38.60 17.55 12.22
N LEU A 438 -38.08 17.41 13.45
CA LEU A 438 -36.86 16.65 13.72
C LEU A 438 -37.05 15.14 13.58
N LYS A 439 -38.29 14.63 13.56
CA LYS A 439 -38.57 13.20 13.34
C LYS A 439 -38.09 12.70 11.98
N LYS A 440 -38.06 13.58 10.99
CA LYS A 440 -37.75 13.25 9.59
C LYS A 440 -36.52 13.98 9.06
N MET A 441 -35.99 14.96 9.80
CA MET A 441 -34.84 15.77 9.39
C MET A 441 -34.01 16.23 10.58
N ASN A 442 -32.71 15.94 10.55
CA ASN A 442 -31.75 16.49 11.51
C ASN A 442 -31.28 17.87 11.03
N LEU A 443 -31.19 18.83 11.94
CA LEU A 443 -30.69 20.17 11.64
C LEU A 443 -29.29 20.36 12.21
N VAL A 444 -28.43 21.06 11.48
CA VAL A 444 -27.10 21.44 11.98
C VAL A 444 -27.04 22.96 12.09
N ASP A 445 -26.97 23.47 13.32
CA ASP A 445 -26.66 24.88 13.58
C ASP A 445 -25.15 25.07 13.53
N THR A 446 -24.69 26.08 12.77
CA THR A 446 -23.28 26.26 12.48
C THR A 446 -22.81 27.65 12.91
N PRO A 447 -21.54 27.80 13.35
CA PRO A 447 -20.97 29.11 13.64
C PRO A 447 -20.91 29.97 12.36
N GLY A 448 -20.84 31.29 12.53
CA GLY A 448 -20.77 32.22 11.40
C GLY A 448 -19.62 31.93 10.43
N THR A 449 -19.83 32.13 9.13
CA THR A 449 -18.82 31.98 8.07
C THR A 449 -17.66 32.97 8.15
N ASN A 450 -17.62 33.87 9.14
CA ASN A 450 -16.54 34.84 9.42
C ASN A 450 -15.88 34.60 10.80
N VAL A 451 -16.23 33.51 11.49
CA VAL A 451 -15.64 33.12 12.78
C VAL A 451 -14.32 32.36 12.52
N ILE A 452 -13.34 32.48 13.43
CA ILE A 452 -11.98 31.89 13.43
C ILE A 452 -11.82 30.64 12.54
N LEU A 453 -10.76 30.62 11.72
CA LEU A 453 -10.42 29.64 10.68
C LEU A 453 -10.75 28.16 11.01
N GLN A 454 -10.50 27.71 12.24
CA GLN A 454 -10.73 26.32 12.66
C GLN A 454 -12.21 25.89 12.72
N ARG A 455 -13.14 26.84 12.88
CA ARG A 455 -14.58 26.56 13.00
C ARG A 455 -15.26 26.51 11.64
N GLN A 456 -14.87 27.41 10.73
CA GLN A 456 -15.19 27.31 9.31
C GLN A 456 -14.75 25.95 8.77
N GLN A 457 -13.56 25.48 9.19
CA GLN A 457 -12.99 24.22 8.75
C GLN A 457 -13.84 22.99 9.12
N ARG A 458 -14.33 22.86 10.37
CA ARG A 458 -15.22 21.74 10.73
C ARG A 458 -16.52 21.76 9.92
N LEU A 459 -17.12 22.94 9.74
CA LEU A 459 -18.34 23.08 8.96
C LEU A 459 -18.12 22.55 7.54
N THR A 460 -17.04 22.96 6.91
CA THR A 460 -16.80 22.65 5.50
C THR A 460 -16.15 21.30 5.24
N GLU A 461 -15.49 20.68 6.22
CA GLU A 461 -14.85 19.36 6.11
C GLU A 461 -15.71 18.23 6.64
N GLU A 462 -16.51 18.48 7.67
CA GLU A 462 -17.30 17.44 8.32
C GLU A 462 -18.75 17.51 7.89
N PHE A 463 -19.39 18.68 7.98
CA PHE A 463 -20.84 18.77 7.83
C PHE A 463 -21.29 19.04 6.39
N VAL A 464 -20.63 19.94 5.65
CA VAL A 464 -20.98 20.22 4.25
C VAL A 464 -20.84 18.99 3.34
N PRO A 465 -19.77 18.16 3.44
CA PRO A 465 -19.67 16.96 2.60
C PRO A 465 -20.76 15.93 2.93
N ARG A 466 -21.18 15.88 4.20
CA ARG A 466 -22.22 14.99 4.71
C ARG A 466 -23.63 15.54 4.53
N SER A 467 -23.81 16.83 4.28
CA SER A 467 -25.13 17.45 4.17
C SER A 467 -25.86 16.93 2.94
N ASP A 468 -27.14 16.62 3.11
CA ASP A 468 -28.04 16.32 2.01
C ASP A 468 -28.53 17.63 1.36
N LEU A 469 -28.72 18.67 2.17
CA LEU A 469 -29.09 20.02 1.72
C LEU A 469 -28.36 21.09 2.56
N LEU A 470 -27.90 22.14 1.89
CA LEU A 470 -27.32 23.31 2.53
C LEU A 470 -28.29 24.49 2.46
N LEU A 471 -28.71 25.00 3.62
CA LEU A 471 -29.47 26.23 3.75
C LEU A 471 -28.53 27.40 4.04
N PHE A 472 -28.32 28.26 3.05
CA PHE A 472 -27.38 29.38 3.15
C PHE A 472 -28.11 30.70 3.48
N VAL A 473 -27.97 31.16 4.72
CA VAL A 473 -28.66 32.33 5.28
C VAL A 473 -27.81 33.58 5.09
N ILE A 474 -28.26 34.44 4.17
CA ILE A 474 -27.71 35.75 3.85
C ILE A 474 -28.53 36.81 4.59
N SER A 475 -27.87 37.82 5.13
CA SER A 475 -28.52 38.94 5.80
C SER A 475 -28.89 40.05 4.81
N ALA A 476 -30.11 40.58 4.90
CA ALA A 476 -30.57 41.69 4.05
C ALA A 476 -29.81 43.01 4.27
N ASP A 477 -29.19 43.20 5.43
CA ASP A 477 -28.37 44.39 5.72
C ASP A 477 -27.07 44.44 4.90
N ARG A 478 -26.48 43.28 4.58
CA ARG A 478 -25.21 43.13 3.84
C ARG A 478 -25.27 41.85 2.99
N PRO A 479 -25.92 41.89 1.82
CA PRO A 479 -26.04 40.71 0.98
C PRO A 479 -24.68 40.33 0.34
N LEU A 480 -24.31 39.05 0.42
CA LEU A 480 -23.12 38.45 -0.20
C LEU A 480 -21.79 39.13 0.18
N THR A 481 -21.41 38.98 1.46
CA THR A 481 -20.11 39.49 1.93
C THR A 481 -18.93 38.70 1.38
N ALA A 482 -17.70 39.23 1.50
CA ALA A 482 -16.49 38.55 1.02
C ALA A 482 -16.33 37.15 1.65
N SER A 483 -16.58 37.01 2.96
CA SER A 483 -16.55 35.72 3.65
C SER A 483 -17.61 34.74 3.15
N GLU A 484 -18.80 35.22 2.80
CA GLU A 484 -19.84 34.38 2.21
C GLU A 484 -19.46 33.91 0.80
N VAL A 485 -18.90 34.80 -0.02
CA VAL A 485 -18.40 34.47 -1.36
C VAL A 485 -17.27 33.44 -1.29
N ASP A 486 -16.31 33.61 -0.39
CA ASP A 486 -15.20 32.66 -0.22
C ASP A 486 -15.69 31.31 0.29
N PHE A 487 -16.66 31.29 1.21
CA PHE A 487 -17.31 30.05 1.64
C PHE A 487 -18.06 29.36 0.49
N LEU A 488 -18.81 30.11 -0.33
CA LEU A 488 -19.54 29.55 -1.48
C LEU A 488 -18.58 28.95 -2.53
N ARG A 489 -17.45 29.62 -2.81
CA ARG A 489 -16.40 29.08 -3.68
C ARG A 489 -15.81 27.79 -3.09
N TYR A 490 -15.61 27.76 -1.78
CA TYR A 490 -15.08 26.58 -1.10
C TYR A 490 -16.00 25.37 -1.27
N ILE A 491 -17.31 25.54 -1.05
CA ILE A 491 -18.24 24.42 -1.09
C ILE A 491 -18.62 23.97 -2.51
N GLN A 492 -18.33 24.79 -3.53
CA GLN A 492 -18.61 24.50 -4.93
C GLN A 492 -18.02 23.15 -5.37
N GLN A 493 -16.86 22.77 -4.84
CA GLN A 493 -16.18 21.50 -5.15
C GLN A 493 -17.02 20.26 -4.78
N TRP A 494 -17.90 20.38 -3.78
CA TRP A 494 -18.74 19.29 -3.30
C TRP A 494 -20.02 19.11 -4.12
N LYS A 495 -20.31 20.05 -5.04
CA LYS A 495 -21.51 20.05 -5.90
C LYS A 495 -22.83 19.80 -5.13
N LYS A 496 -22.89 20.28 -3.88
CA LYS A 496 -24.08 20.13 -3.03
C LYS A 496 -25.18 21.08 -3.48
N ARG A 497 -26.43 20.66 -3.25
CA ARG A 497 -27.58 21.54 -3.48
C ARG A 497 -27.63 22.60 -2.39
N VAL A 498 -27.69 23.87 -2.80
CA VAL A 498 -27.73 25.03 -1.91
C VAL A 498 -29.03 25.79 -2.12
N VAL A 499 -29.74 26.06 -1.02
CA VAL A 499 -30.94 26.88 -0.98
C VAL A 499 -30.61 28.15 -0.21
N PHE A 500 -30.85 29.29 -0.81
CA PHE A 500 -30.50 30.57 -0.23
C PHE A 500 -31.69 31.18 0.50
N VAL A 501 -31.42 31.80 1.65
CA VAL A 501 -32.41 32.51 2.45
C VAL A 501 -31.91 33.93 2.65
N LEU A 502 -32.64 34.92 2.14
CA LEU A 502 -32.38 36.33 2.40
C LEU A 502 -33.18 36.75 3.64
N ASN A 503 -32.57 36.62 4.81
CA ASN A 503 -33.20 36.90 6.09
C ASN A 503 -33.17 38.41 6.43
N LYS A 504 -34.04 38.83 7.34
CA LYS A 504 -34.29 40.25 7.70
C LYS A 504 -34.88 41.06 6.54
N SER A 505 -35.71 40.43 5.70
CA SER A 505 -36.36 41.14 4.58
C SER A 505 -37.25 42.30 5.02
N ASP A 506 -37.68 42.31 6.28
CA ASP A 506 -38.40 43.41 6.94
C ASP A 506 -37.60 44.72 7.02
N LEU A 507 -36.29 44.69 6.77
CA LEU A 507 -35.45 45.90 6.69
C LEU A 507 -35.69 46.71 5.41
N TYR A 508 -36.15 46.07 4.33
CA TYR A 508 -36.46 46.77 3.09
C TYR A 508 -37.81 47.47 3.20
N GLN A 509 -37.85 48.74 2.81
CA GLN A 509 -39.06 49.56 2.96
C GLN A 509 -39.97 49.44 1.73
N SER A 510 -39.44 49.01 0.60
CA SER A 510 -40.16 48.84 -0.66
C SER A 510 -39.90 47.49 -1.31
N ASN A 511 -40.90 46.97 -2.03
CA ASN A 511 -40.74 45.73 -2.82
C ASN A 511 -39.68 45.88 -3.92
N SER A 512 -39.43 47.10 -4.43
CA SER A 512 -38.39 47.33 -5.43
C SER A 512 -36.98 47.12 -4.90
N GLU A 513 -36.69 47.55 -3.65
CA GLU A 513 -35.39 47.30 -3.01
C GLU A 513 -35.15 45.81 -2.80
N LEU A 514 -36.20 45.08 -2.38
CA LEU A 514 -36.13 43.65 -2.20
C LEU A 514 -35.85 42.91 -3.53
N GLU A 515 -36.52 43.29 -4.61
CA GLU A 515 -36.29 42.70 -5.94
C GLU A 515 -34.88 43.01 -6.49
N GLU A 516 -34.36 44.21 -6.25
CA GLU A 516 -32.98 44.58 -6.61
C GLU A 516 -31.97 43.69 -5.86
N ALA A 517 -32.15 43.51 -4.55
CA ALA A 517 -31.30 42.64 -3.75
C ALA A 517 -31.38 41.16 -4.21
N ILE A 518 -32.58 40.66 -4.52
CA ILE A 518 -32.79 39.32 -5.04
C ILE A 518 -32.08 39.12 -6.38
N ALA A 519 -32.20 40.09 -7.30
CA ALA A 519 -31.55 40.05 -8.60
C ALA A 519 -30.01 40.05 -8.46
N PHE A 520 -29.47 40.92 -7.61
CA PHE A 520 -28.05 41.00 -7.30
C PHE A 520 -27.51 39.66 -6.77
N ILE A 521 -28.20 39.04 -5.80
CA ILE A 521 -27.77 37.77 -5.22
C ILE A 521 -27.82 36.66 -6.28
N LYS A 522 -28.92 36.53 -7.02
CA LYS A 522 -29.08 35.49 -8.06
C LYS A 522 -28.00 35.59 -9.14
N GLU A 523 -27.69 36.80 -9.63
CA GLU A 523 -26.68 36.98 -10.67
C GLU A 523 -25.28 36.57 -10.17
N ASN A 524 -24.88 36.99 -8.97
CA ASN A 524 -23.57 36.68 -8.42
C ASN A 524 -23.45 35.18 -8.07
N VAL A 525 -24.47 34.58 -7.47
CA VAL A 525 -24.47 33.15 -7.14
C VAL A 525 -24.41 32.27 -8.39
N ARG A 526 -25.15 32.62 -9.47
CA ARG A 526 -25.07 31.90 -10.75
C ARG A 526 -23.64 31.87 -11.28
N LYS A 527 -22.95 33.02 -11.25
CA LYS A 527 -21.54 33.13 -11.67
C LYS A 527 -20.60 32.31 -10.77
N LEU A 528 -20.80 32.35 -9.45
CA LEU A 528 -19.94 31.66 -8.49
C LEU A 528 -20.09 30.14 -8.55
N LEU A 529 -21.33 29.63 -8.55
CA LEU A 529 -21.59 28.18 -8.49
C LEU A 529 -21.67 27.53 -9.88
N SER A 530 -21.67 28.30 -10.96
CA SER A 530 -21.86 27.79 -12.33
C SER A 530 -23.17 26.99 -12.46
N THR A 531 -24.26 27.54 -11.93
CA THR A 531 -25.60 26.95 -11.96
C THR A 531 -26.57 27.86 -12.72
N ASP A 532 -27.50 27.28 -13.47
CA ASP A 532 -28.52 28.02 -14.22
C ASP A 532 -29.69 28.43 -13.30
N HIS A 533 -29.97 27.62 -12.27
CA HIS A 533 -31.07 27.84 -11.32
C HIS A 533 -30.55 28.14 -9.91
N VAL A 534 -31.07 29.20 -9.30
CA VAL A 534 -30.76 29.62 -7.92
C VAL A 534 -32.07 29.78 -7.15
N THR A 535 -32.27 28.91 -6.16
CA THR A 535 -33.41 28.95 -5.24
C THR A 535 -33.11 29.93 -4.11
N LEU A 536 -33.87 31.02 -4.02
CA LEU A 536 -33.68 32.09 -3.03
C LEU A 536 -35.04 32.49 -2.43
N TYR A 537 -35.16 32.42 -1.11
CA TYR A 537 -36.35 32.81 -0.36
C TYR A 537 -36.08 34.05 0.50
N PRO A 538 -36.75 35.19 0.23
CA PRO A 538 -36.70 36.35 1.13
C PRO A 538 -37.60 36.12 2.34
N VAL A 539 -37.04 36.25 3.56
CA VAL A 539 -37.79 35.97 4.79
C VAL A 539 -37.51 36.97 5.91
N SER A 540 -38.52 37.15 6.78
CA SER A 540 -38.38 37.74 8.11
C SER A 540 -38.58 36.65 9.15
N ALA A 541 -37.49 35.97 9.53
CA ALA A 541 -37.53 34.89 10.51
C ALA A 541 -38.06 35.37 11.87
N ARG A 542 -37.77 36.63 12.23
CA ARG A 542 -38.27 37.26 13.46
C ARG A 542 -39.80 37.37 13.46
N SER A 543 -40.38 37.90 12.39
CA SER A 543 -41.84 38.03 12.26
C SER A 543 -42.52 36.65 12.28
N ALA A 544 -41.90 35.65 11.66
CA ALA A 544 -42.37 34.28 11.63
C ALA A 544 -42.40 33.62 13.02
N ILE A 545 -41.30 33.69 13.80
CA ILE A 545 -41.29 33.11 15.16
C ILE A 545 -42.23 33.85 16.11
N GLU A 546 -42.33 35.18 16.01
CA GLU A 546 -43.27 35.97 16.83
C GLU A 546 -44.73 35.61 16.55
N ALA A 547 -45.08 35.31 15.29
CA ALA A 547 -46.41 34.82 14.93
C ALA A 547 -46.66 33.40 15.50
N LYS A 548 -45.72 32.47 15.33
CA LYS A 548 -45.82 31.09 15.83
C LYS A 548 -45.96 31.03 17.36
N LEU A 549 -45.19 31.83 18.09
CA LEU A 549 -45.30 31.90 19.56
C LEU A 549 -46.63 32.50 20.02
N ALA A 550 -47.15 33.51 19.32
CA ALA A 550 -48.43 34.12 19.65
C ALA A 550 -49.61 33.14 19.48
N VAL A 551 -49.52 32.24 18.48
CA VAL A 551 -50.53 31.20 18.26
C VAL A 551 -50.38 30.03 19.24
N GLY A 552 -49.14 29.61 19.56
CA GLY A 552 -48.87 28.52 20.50
C GLY A 552 -49.38 28.77 21.94
N LEU A 553 -49.54 30.04 22.34
CA LEU A 553 -50.13 30.43 23.64
C LEU A 553 -51.66 30.23 23.71
N ASN A 554 -52.34 30.09 22.57
CA ASN A 554 -53.79 29.96 22.46
C ASN A 554 -54.17 28.52 22.07
N SER A 555 -54.09 27.58 23.02
CA SER A 555 -54.48 26.18 22.78
C SER A 555 -56.00 26.02 22.61
N GLY A 556 -56.45 26.10 21.37
CA GLY A 556 -57.76 25.69 20.83
C GLY A 556 -57.58 25.28 19.36
N LYS A 557 -58.40 24.34 18.87
CA LYS A 557 -58.20 23.70 17.55
C LYS A 557 -58.15 24.72 16.38
N ASN A 558 -57.32 24.36 15.39
CA ASN A 558 -56.94 25.03 14.13
C ASN A 558 -55.78 26.04 14.22
N HIS A 559 -54.59 25.54 14.59
CA HIS A 559 -53.33 26.32 14.60
C HIS A 559 -52.99 26.94 13.24
N GLU A 560 -53.27 26.24 12.15
CA GLU A 560 -52.92 26.65 10.78
C GLU A 560 -53.78 27.83 10.31
N GLU A 561 -55.09 27.81 10.58
CA GLU A 561 -56.00 28.94 10.28
C GLU A 561 -55.64 30.19 11.11
N LEU A 562 -55.24 30.00 12.38
CA LEU A 562 -54.81 31.10 13.25
C LEU A 562 -53.48 31.72 12.79
N LEU A 563 -52.52 30.90 12.36
CA LEU A 563 -51.27 31.35 11.74
C LEU A 563 -51.51 32.08 10.43
N GLU A 564 -52.35 31.51 9.55
CA GLU A 564 -52.73 32.15 8.30
C GLU A 564 -53.44 33.48 8.52
N SER A 565 -54.12 33.71 9.65
CA SER A 565 -54.75 34.99 9.97
C SER A 565 -53.77 36.06 10.48
N ASP A 566 -52.57 35.68 10.95
CA ASP A 566 -51.58 36.63 11.46
C ASP A 566 -50.88 37.38 10.32
N SER A 567 -51.00 38.72 10.33
CA SER A 567 -50.35 39.60 9.36
C SER A 567 -48.83 39.45 9.30
N ARG A 568 -48.18 39.12 10.42
CA ARG A 568 -46.73 38.90 10.51
C ARG A 568 -46.34 37.60 9.82
N TRP A 569 -47.18 36.57 9.86
CA TRP A 569 -46.95 35.31 9.16
C TRP A 569 -46.98 35.52 7.64
N ARG A 570 -48.04 36.16 7.13
CA ARG A 570 -48.21 36.43 5.69
C ARG A 570 -47.11 37.31 5.09
N SER A 571 -46.70 38.35 5.83
CA SER A 571 -45.67 39.29 5.37
C SER A 571 -44.24 38.76 5.57
N SER A 572 -44.05 37.73 6.39
CA SER A 572 -42.71 37.21 6.66
C SER A 572 -42.05 36.49 5.48
N GLY A 573 -42.80 36.06 4.47
CA GLY A 573 -42.27 35.20 3.39
C GLY A 573 -41.83 33.79 3.85
N PHE A 574 -41.91 33.48 5.15
CA PHE A 574 -41.40 32.24 5.72
C PHE A 574 -42.26 31.03 5.35
N TYR A 575 -43.55 31.23 5.06
CA TYR A 575 -44.45 30.16 4.60
C TYR A 575 -43.93 29.44 3.35
N GLU A 576 -43.41 30.17 2.35
CA GLU A 576 -42.89 29.55 1.13
C GLU A 576 -41.61 28.74 1.39
N LEU A 577 -40.73 29.25 2.27
CA LEU A 577 -39.54 28.52 2.72
C LEU A 577 -39.93 27.25 3.48
N GLU A 578 -40.87 27.35 4.41
CA GLU A 578 -41.34 26.24 5.22
C GLU A 578 -42.03 25.17 4.37
N LYS A 579 -42.91 25.58 3.45
CA LYS A 579 -43.56 24.69 2.48
C LYS A 579 -42.56 23.95 1.61
N PHE A 580 -41.52 24.64 1.12
CA PHE A 580 -40.43 24.01 0.37
C PHE A 580 -39.65 23.01 1.21
N LEU A 581 -39.29 23.33 2.45
CA LEU A 581 -38.57 22.41 3.32
C LEU A 581 -39.42 21.19 3.70
N PHE A 582 -40.72 21.40 3.98
CA PHE A 582 -41.65 20.30 4.26
C PHE A 582 -41.94 19.42 3.04
N SER A 583 -41.87 19.97 1.82
CA SER A 583 -42.02 19.14 0.63
C SER A 583 -40.87 18.14 0.48
N PHE A 584 -39.66 18.40 1.01
CA PHE A 584 -38.63 17.33 1.12
C PHE A 584 -39.03 16.19 2.06
N LEU A 585 -39.86 16.47 3.08
CA LEU A 585 -40.28 15.45 4.05
C LEU A 585 -41.42 14.57 3.51
N ASP A 586 -42.09 15.01 2.45
CA ASP A 586 -43.14 14.27 1.76
C ASP A 586 -42.59 13.56 0.53
N GLY A 587 -42.39 12.24 0.66
CA GLY A 587 -41.90 11.37 -0.42
C GLY A 587 -42.84 11.26 -1.63
N SER A 588 -44.06 11.81 -1.56
CA SER A 588 -44.98 11.88 -2.71
C SER A 588 -44.78 13.11 -3.60
N THR A 589 -43.89 14.03 -3.21
CA THR A 589 -43.57 15.25 -3.97
C THR A 589 -42.30 15.06 -4.80
N ASP A 590 -42.16 15.84 -5.88
CA ASP A 590 -40.95 15.87 -6.70
C ASP A 590 -39.69 16.17 -5.86
N THR A 591 -39.82 17.04 -4.86
CA THR A 591 -38.74 17.38 -3.91
C THR A 591 -38.41 16.26 -2.94
N GLY A 592 -39.39 15.44 -2.52
CA GLY A 592 -39.15 14.25 -1.71
C GLY A 592 -38.46 13.13 -2.50
N MET A 593 -38.76 13.00 -3.79
CA MET A 593 -38.01 12.11 -4.69
C MET A 593 -36.58 12.61 -4.91
N GLU A 594 -36.41 13.92 -5.05
CA GLU A 594 -35.09 14.55 -5.14
C GLU A 594 -34.27 14.39 -3.85
N ARG A 595 -34.93 14.39 -2.67
CA ARG A 595 -34.32 14.06 -1.38
C ARG A 595 -33.63 12.69 -1.42
N MET A 596 -34.37 11.66 -1.85
CA MET A 596 -33.87 10.30 -1.95
C MET A 596 -32.70 10.22 -2.92
N ARG A 597 -32.81 10.88 -4.08
CA ARG A 597 -31.73 10.96 -5.07
C ARG A 597 -30.45 11.57 -4.50
N LEU A 598 -30.53 12.71 -3.81
CA LEU A 598 -29.35 13.38 -3.22
C LEU A 598 -28.65 12.50 -2.19
N LYS A 599 -29.43 11.75 -1.41
CA LYS A 599 -28.92 10.83 -0.38
C LYS A 599 -28.17 9.64 -1.00
N PHE A 600 -28.64 9.12 -2.13
CA PHE A 600 -28.05 7.97 -2.82
C PHE A 600 -26.90 8.32 -3.79
N GLU A 601 -26.89 9.51 -4.38
CA GLU A 601 -25.82 9.91 -5.32
C GLU A 601 -24.45 10.05 -4.63
N THR A 602 -24.42 10.42 -3.34
CA THR A 602 -23.14 10.67 -2.63
C THR A 602 -22.33 9.37 -2.42
N PRO A 603 -22.87 8.30 -1.80
CA PRO A 603 -22.12 7.05 -1.63
C PRO A 603 -21.75 6.39 -2.95
N VAL A 604 -22.65 6.42 -3.94
CA VAL A 604 -22.41 5.89 -5.29
C VAL A 604 -21.27 6.64 -5.99
N GLY A 605 -21.25 7.97 -5.90
CA GLY A 605 -20.18 8.80 -6.46
C GLY A 605 -18.81 8.57 -5.80
N ILE A 606 -18.78 8.28 -4.50
CA ILE A 606 -17.55 7.89 -3.79
C ILE A 606 -17.09 6.51 -4.26
N ALA A 607 -18.00 5.53 -4.32
CA ALA A 607 -17.73 4.17 -4.76
C ALA A 607 -17.12 4.14 -6.17
N ASP A 608 -17.69 4.88 -7.13
CA ASP A 608 -17.22 4.94 -8.51
C ASP A 608 -15.77 5.47 -8.61
N ARG A 609 -15.44 6.54 -7.86
CA ARG A 609 -14.08 7.08 -7.81
C ARG A 609 -13.07 6.10 -7.19
N LEU A 610 -13.48 5.39 -6.14
CA LEU A 610 -12.63 4.39 -5.49
C LEU A 610 -12.41 3.17 -6.40
N ILE A 611 -13.44 2.71 -7.11
CA ILE A 611 -13.32 1.63 -8.10
C ILE A 611 -12.33 2.03 -9.20
N ALA A 612 -12.47 3.21 -9.81
CA ALA A 612 -11.56 3.68 -10.86
C ALA A 612 -10.08 3.75 -10.39
N SER A 613 -9.89 4.16 -9.13
CA SER A 613 -8.56 4.18 -8.50
C SER A 613 -8.03 2.77 -8.27
N CYS A 614 -8.87 1.84 -7.81
CA CYS A 614 -8.53 0.43 -7.63
C CYS A 614 -8.19 -0.26 -8.96
N GLU A 615 -8.96 -0.03 -10.01
CA GLU A 615 -8.68 -0.57 -11.34
C GLU A 615 -7.30 -0.16 -11.85
N THR A 616 -6.91 1.09 -11.61
CA THR A 616 -5.58 1.60 -11.97
C THR A 616 -4.48 0.87 -11.20
N LEU A 617 -4.67 0.65 -9.89
CA LEU A 617 -3.71 -0.08 -9.05
C LEU A 617 -3.59 -1.55 -9.45
N VAL A 618 -4.73 -2.24 -9.64
CA VAL A 618 -4.78 -3.65 -10.04
C VAL A 618 -4.15 -3.83 -11.42
N ARG A 619 -4.44 -2.95 -12.38
CA ARG A 619 -3.80 -2.99 -13.71
C ARG A 619 -2.28 -2.86 -13.62
N LYS A 620 -1.78 -1.94 -12.79
CA LYS A 620 -0.33 -1.76 -12.59
C LYS A 620 0.31 -3.00 -11.94
N ASP A 621 -0.36 -3.62 -10.97
CA ASP A 621 0.12 -4.87 -10.37
C ASP A 621 0.11 -6.04 -11.37
N HIS A 622 -0.92 -6.13 -12.21
CA HIS A 622 -1.01 -7.11 -13.29
C HIS A 622 0.14 -6.98 -14.30
N GLU A 623 0.39 -5.76 -14.78
CA GLU A 623 1.49 -5.46 -15.70
C GLU A 623 2.84 -5.83 -15.06
N SER A 624 3.04 -5.51 -13.78
CA SER A 624 4.23 -5.91 -13.03
C SER A 624 4.37 -7.42 -12.90
N ALA A 625 3.28 -8.15 -12.64
CA ALA A 625 3.30 -9.61 -12.50
C ALA A 625 3.60 -10.32 -13.83
N ILE A 626 3.06 -9.82 -14.95
CA ILE A 626 3.42 -10.30 -16.30
C ILE A 626 4.91 -10.04 -16.56
N GLN A 627 5.39 -8.84 -16.24
CA GLN A 627 6.80 -8.50 -16.41
C GLN A 627 7.71 -9.42 -15.59
N ASP A 628 7.26 -9.81 -14.39
CA ASP A 628 7.97 -10.77 -13.55
C ASP A 628 8.04 -12.15 -14.21
N LEU A 629 6.93 -12.67 -14.77
CA LEU A 629 6.91 -13.93 -15.53
C LEU A 629 7.85 -13.90 -16.73
N VAL A 630 7.79 -12.84 -17.54
CA VAL A 630 8.68 -12.65 -18.69
C VAL A 630 10.13 -12.68 -18.22
N SER A 631 10.44 -12.00 -17.13
CA SER A 631 11.78 -11.93 -16.56
C SER A 631 12.29 -13.28 -16.06
N VAL A 632 11.44 -14.08 -15.41
CA VAL A 632 11.78 -15.45 -14.99
C VAL A 632 12.11 -16.29 -16.23
N SER A 633 11.26 -16.24 -17.27
CA SER A 633 11.50 -16.99 -18.51
C SER A 633 12.76 -16.55 -19.25
N GLU A 634 13.09 -15.26 -19.24
CA GLU A 634 14.30 -14.72 -19.84
C GLU A 634 15.54 -15.27 -19.12
N ILE A 635 15.55 -15.26 -17.78
CA ILE A 635 16.64 -15.83 -16.98
C ILE A 635 16.82 -17.32 -17.30
N VAL A 636 15.73 -18.09 -17.36
CA VAL A 636 15.77 -19.52 -17.71
C VAL A 636 16.29 -19.72 -19.15
N SER A 637 15.93 -18.85 -20.10
CA SER A 637 16.38 -18.99 -21.49
C SER A 637 17.88 -18.78 -21.69
N ARG A 638 18.55 -18.03 -20.79
CA ARG A 638 20.00 -17.79 -20.84
C ARG A 638 20.82 -19.07 -20.68
N VAL A 639 20.24 -20.15 -20.17
CA VAL A 639 20.91 -21.46 -20.09
C VAL A 639 21.34 -21.93 -21.49
N LYS A 640 20.58 -21.58 -22.54
CA LYS A 640 20.94 -21.90 -23.93
C LYS A 640 22.19 -21.16 -24.38
N GLU A 641 22.31 -19.88 -24.05
CA GLU A 641 23.50 -19.09 -24.36
C GLU A 641 24.74 -19.64 -23.64
N TYR A 642 24.57 -20.07 -22.38
CA TYR A 642 25.63 -20.75 -21.64
C TYR A 642 26.02 -22.10 -22.27
N ALA A 643 25.04 -22.89 -22.72
CA ALA A 643 25.29 -24.17 -23.39
C ALA A 643 26.13 -23.99 -24.67
N GLU A 644 25.80 -23.00 -25.51
CA GLU A 644 26.57 -22.67 -26.72
C GLU A 644 28.01 -22.24 -26.41
N LYS A 645 28.17 -21.46 -25.33
CA LYS A 645 29.50 -21.03 -24.86
C LYS A 645 30.32 -22.23 -24.37
N MET A 646 29.73 -23.11 -23.57
CA MET A 646 30.41 -24.31 -23.04
C MET A 646 30.82 -25.27 -24.16
N GLU A 647 29.95 -25.49 -25.15
CA GLU A 647 30.27 -26.28 -26.34
C GLU A 647 31.50 -25.70 -27.05
N THR A 648 31.53 -24.38 -27.27
CA THR A 648 32.64 -23.69 -27.93
C THR A 648 33.96 -23.82 -27.15
N GLU A 649 33.93 -23.67 -25.82
CA GLU A 649 35.12 -23.78 -24.97
C GLU A 649 35.62 -25.24 -24.85
N SER A 650 34.71 -26.21 -24.80
CA SER A 650 35.03 -27.65 -24.72
C SER A 650 35.86 -28.15 -25.91
N MET A 651 35.73 -27.49 -27.08
CA MET A 651 36.48 -27.83 -28.28
C MET A 651 38.00 -27.75 -28.08
N SER A 652 38.49 -26.87 -27.21
CA SER A 652 39.93 -26.77 -26.90
C SER A 652 40.42 -28.04 -26.19
N TRP A 653 39.68 -28.46 -25.16
CA TRP A 653 39.97 -29.68 -24.39
C TRP A 653 39.96 -30.91 -25.29
N ARG A 654 38.94 -31.04 -26.15
CA ARG A 654 38.85 -32.14 -27.10
C ARG A 654 40.06 -32.18 -28.05
N ARG A 655 40.49 -31.03 -28.58
CA ARG A 655 41.69 -30.96 -29.45
C ARG A 655 42.96 -31.36 -28.71
N GLN A 656 43.13 -30.93 -27.45
CA GLN A 656 44.30 -31.28 -26.65
C GLN A 656 44.37 -32.78 -26.36
N THR A 657 43.25 -33.38 -25.96
CA THR A 657 43.16 -34.83 -25.69
C THR A 657 43.42 -35.65 -26.94
N LEU A 658 42.83 -35.27 -28.08
CA LEU A 658 43.09 -35.94 -29.37
C LEU A 658 44.56 -35.83 -29.81
N SER A 659 45.20 -34.70 -29.54
CA SER A 659 46.63 -34.51 -29.83
C SER A 659 47.54 -35.48 -29.06
N LEU A 660 47.15 -35.92 -27.85
CA LEU A 660 47.90 -36.94 -27.11
C LEU A 660 47.81 -38.31 -27.79
N ILE A 661 46.60 -38.69 -28.25
CA ILE A 661 46.38 -39.94 -28.99
C ILE A 661 47.15 -39.93 -30.30
N ASP A 662 47.12 -38.82 -31.05
CA ASP A 662 47.86 -38.68 -32.30
C ASP A 662 49.39 -38.74 -32.08
N THR A 663 49.87 -38.16 -30.98
CA THR A 663 51.29 -38.24 -30.60
C THR A 663 51.70 -39.67 -30.28
N ALA A 664 50.90 -40.40 -29.48
CA ALA A 664 51.13 -41.81 -29.16
C ALA A 664 51.09 -42.69 -30.42
N ARG A 665 50.10 -42.48 -31.28
CA ARG A 665 49.98 -43.12 -32.60
C ARG A 665 51.23 -42.91 -33.45
N ALA A 666 51.67 -41.66 -33.60
CA ALA A 666 52.85 -41.32 -34.40
C ALA A 666 54.13 -41.97 -33.85
N ARG A 667 54.30 -41.99 -32.52
CA ARG A 667 55.45 -42.65 -31.86
C ARG A 667 55.42 -44.16 -32.06
N THR A 668 54.26 -44.81 -31.90
CA THR A 668 54.12 -46.26 -32.10
C THR A 668 54.36 -46.66 -33.56
N VAL A 669 53.84 -45.89 -34.53
CA VAL A 669 54.11 -46.15 -35.95
C VAL A 669 55.60 -46.02 -36.29
N ARG A 670 56.28 -44.98 -35.76
CA ARG A 670 57.75 -44.85 -35.92
C ARG A 670 58.50 -46.02 -35.31
N LEU A 671 58.05 -46.51 -34.15
CA LEU A 671 58.67 -47.67 -33.49
C LEU A 671 58.46 -48.97 -34.29
N ILE A 672 57.29 -49.17 -34.91
CA ILE A 672 57.05 -50.27 -35.86
C ILE A 672 58.03 -50.15 -37.03
N GLU A 673 58.18 -48.95 -37.57
CA GLU A 673 59.04 -48.66 -38.71
C GLU A 673 60.53 -48.86 -38.43
N SER A 674 60.98 -48.62 -37.19
CA SER A 674 62.37 -48.86 -36.77
C SER A 674 62.62 -50.31 -36.36
N THR A 675 61.62 -50.98 -35.77
CA THR A 675 61.74 -52.37 -35.30
C THR A 675 61.66 -53.36 -36.46
N LEU A 676 60.77 -53.13 -37.44
CA LEU A 676 60.58 -53.96 -38.63
C LEU A 676 61.47 -53.52 -39.81
N GLN A 677 62.78 -53.39 -39.58
CA GLN A 677 63.77 -53.16 -40.63
C GLN A 677 64.50 -54.46 -40.98
N LEU A 678 64.85 -54.65 -42.26
CA LEU A 678 65.60 -55.83 -42.71
C LEU A 678 66.98 -55.96 -42.00
N SER A 679 67.56 -54.84 -41.59
CA SER A 679 68.78 -54.77 -40.80
C SER A 679 68.65 -55.29 -39.36
N ASN A 680 67.43 -55.34 -38.81
CA ASN A 680 67.15 -55.76 -37.43
C ASN A 680 66.58 -57.19 -37.34
N LEU A 681 66.63 -57.95 -38.45
CA LEU A 681 66.03 -59.29 -38.54
C LEU A 681 66.66 -60.31 -37.59
N ASP A 682 67.98 -60.27 -37.39
CA ASP A 682 68.69 -61.24 -36.53
C ASP A 682 68.26 -61.09 -35.05
N LEU A 683 68.10 -59.84 -34.61
CA LEU A 683 67.61 -59.51 -33.27
C LEU A 683 66.18 -60.03 -33.05
N VAL A 684 65.27 -59.78 -34.01
CA VAL A 684 63.86 -60.17 -33.86
C VAL A 684 63.65 -61.68 -34.11
N ALA A 685 64.41 -62.30 -35.02
CA ALA A 685 64.38 -63.73 -35.27
C ALA A 685 64.85 -64.52 -34.02
N SER A 686 65.94 -64.10 -33.38
CA SER A 686 66.41 -64.72 -32.15
C SER A 686 65.34 -64.69 -31.05
N TYR A 687 64.55 -63.61 -30.97
CA TYR A 687 63.43 -63.47 -30.04
C TYR A 687 62.26 -64.42 -30.35
N VAL A 688 61.83 -64.49 -31.63
CA VAL A 688 60.68 -65.32 -32.05
C VAL A 688 60.96 -66.82 -31.80
N PHE A 689 62.20 -67.27 -31.98
CA PHE A 689 62.57 -68.68 -31.83
C PHE A 689 63.09 -69.06 -30.43
N LYS A 690 63.69 -68.14 -29.66
CA LYS A 690 64.22 -68.42 -28.29
C LYS A 690 63.29 -67.99 -27.14
N GLY A 691 62.18 -67.32 -27.41
CA GLY A 691 61.13 -67.05 -26.41
C GLY A 691 61.41 -65.95 -25.39
N GLY A 692 62.13 -64.88 -25.76
CA GLY A 692 62.40 -63.72 -24.88
C GLY A 692 61.23 -62.72 -24.75
N LYS A 693 61.45 -61.55 -24.12
CA LYS A 693 60.60 -60.35 -24.19
C LYS A 693 61.22 -59.34 -25.17
N LEU A 694 60.42 -58.72 -26.05
CA LEU A 694 60.93 -57.81 -27.08
C LEU A 694 61.16 -56.40 -26.48
N PRO A 695 62.34 -55.76 -26.65
CA PRO A 695 62.60 -54.41 -26.14
C PRO A 695 61.62 -53.35 -26.68
N ALA A 696 61.14 -53.53 -27.92
CA ALA A 696 60.12 -52.67 -28.50
C ALA A 696 58.73 -52.84 -27.83
N SER A 697 58.40 -54.02 -27.28
CA SER A 697 57.13 -54.24 -26.55
C SER A 697 57.11 -53.50 -25.21
N SER A 698 58.22 -53.55 -24.45
CA SER A 698 58.38 -52.73 -23.25
C SER A 698 58.42 -51.24 -23.57
N SER A 699 59.02 -50.83 -24.70
CA SER A 699 59.02 -49.42 -25.13
C SER A 699 57.60 -48.93 -25.50
N VAL A 700 56.77 -49.77 -26.13
CA VAL A 700 55.35 -49.44 -26.39
C VAL A 700 54.59 -49.24 -25.09
N GLN A 701 54.80 -50.11 -24.10
CA GLN A 701 54.13 -50.03 -22.81
C GLN A 701 54.60 -48.84 -21.98
N ASP A 702 55.91 -48.74 -21.74
CA ASP A 702 56.49 -47.89 -20.70
C ASP A 702 56.89 -46.50 -21.22
N ASP A 703 57.24 -46.36 -22.52
CA ASP A 703 57.74 -45.10 -23.10
C ASP A 703 56.71 -44.37 -23.97
N ILE A 704 55.67 -45.07 -24.47
CA ILE A 704 54.70 -44.51 -25.43
C ILE A 704 53.28 -44.50 -24.86
N ILE A 705 52.68 -45.68 -24.64
CA ILE A 705 51.26 -45.78 -24.28
C ILE A 705 51.05 -45.44 -22.80
N GLY A 706 51.89 -45.90 -21.89
CA GLY A 706 51.78 -45.61 -20.45
C GLY A 706 51.79 -44.11 -20.14
N PRO A 707 52.80 -43.34 -20.58
CA PRO A 707 52.84 -41.89 -20.39
C PRO A 707 51.67 -41.17 -21.06
N ALA A 708 51.32 -41.53 -22.30
CA ALA A 708 50.19 -40.92 -23.00
C ALA A 708 48.84 -41.18 -22.30
N LEU A 709 48.66 -42.37 -21.71
CA LEU A 709 47.47 -42.71 -20.92
C LEU A 709 47.41 -41.88 -19.64
N SER A 710 48.53 -41.73 -18.93
CA SER A 710 48.62 -40.92 -17.72
C SER A 710 48.37 -39.43 -18.00
N ASP A 711 48.95 -38.90 -19.08
CA ASP A 711 48.72 -37.52 -19.53
C ASP A 711 47.26 -37.30 -19.94
N ALA A 712 46.64 -38.28 -20.62
CA ALA A 712 45.23 -38.24 -20.99
C ALA A 712 44.31 -38.29 -19.76
N GLN A 713 44.58 -39.17 -18.79
CA GLN A 713 43.86 -39.23 -17.52
C GLN A 713 43.94 -37.90 -16.77
N LYS A 714 45.13 -37.28 -16.73
CA LYS A 714 45.32 -35.98 -16.09
C LYS A 714 44.50 -34.88 -16.80
N LEU A 715 44.60 -34.77 -18.12
CA LEU A 715 43.83 -33.79 -18.89
C LEU A 715 42.32 -33.99 -18.76
N LEU A 716 41.84 -35.23 -18.76
CA LEU A 716 40.41 -35.52 -18.56
C LEU A 716 39.96 -35.20 -17.14
N GLY A 717 40.82 -35.41 -16.14
CA GLY A 717 40.60 -34.94 -14.77
C GLY A 717 40.49 -33.41 -14.68
N GLU A 718 41.36 -32.68 -15.38
CA GLU A 718 41.31 -31.21 -15.46
C GLU A 718 40.07 -30.72 -16.21
N TYR A 719 39.70 -31.36 -17.32
CA TYR A 719 38.47 -31.10 -18.08
C TYR A 719 37.22 -31.28 -17.22
N LYS A 720 37.16 -32.35 -16.44
CA LYS A 720 36.08 -32.62 -15.48
C LYS A 720 35.95 -31.51 -14.44
N LEU A 721 37.06 -31.13 -13.81
CA LEU A 721 37.07 -30.03 -12.83
C LEU A 721 36.63 -28.72 -13.47
N TRP A 722 37.04 -28.46 -14.71
CA TRP A 722 36.61 -27.29 -15.48
C TRP A 722 35.10 -27.30 -15.75
N LEU A 723 34.52 -28.43 -16.19
CA LEU A 723 33.06 -28.58 -16.39
C LEU A 723 32.30 -28.30 -15.09
N GLN A 724 32.69 -28.97 -14.01
CA GLN A 724 32.02 -28.86 -12.71
C GLN A 724 32.11 -27.44 -12.15
N SER A 725 33.31 -26.85 -12.14
CA SER A 725 33.51 -25.51 -11.57
C SER A 725 32.75 -24.43 -12.34
N ASN A 726 32.62 -24.56 -13.67
CA ASN A 726 31.84 -23.60 -14.46
C ASN A 726 30.35 -23.76 -14.21
N ASN A 727 29.84 -24.99 -14.18
CA ASN A 727 28.43 -25.24 -13.89
C ASN A 727 28.03 -24.80 -12.48
N ASP A 728 28.83 -25.11 -11.47
CA ASP A 728 28.58 -24.66 -10.10
C ASP A 728 28.58 -23.14 -9.99
N ARG A 729 29.50 -22.48 -10.71
CA ARG A 729 29.57 -21.02 -10.75
C ARG A 729 28.34 -20.43 -11.43
N GLU A 730 27.94 -20.95 -12.58
CA GLU A 730 26.80 -20.44 -13.32
C GLU A 730 25.48 -20.69 -12.58
N GLY A 731 25.33 -21.88 -11.97
CA GLY A 731 24.19 -22.20 -11.11
C GLY A 731 24.03 -21.21 -9.96
N ARG A 732 25.13 -20.85 -9.28
CA ARG A 732 25.12 -19.79 -8.25
C ARG A 732 24.70 -18.43 -8.81
N LEU A 733 25.18 -18.03 -9.99
CA LEU A 733 24.80 -16.76 -10.62
C LEU A 733 23.29 -16.70 -10.95
N TYR A 734 22.70 -17.82 -11.39
CA TYR A 734 21.24 -17.89 -11.58
C TYR A 734 20.49 -17.74 -10.27
N GLN A 735 20.90 -18.47 -9.22
CA GLN A 735 20.30 -18.37 -7.90
C GLN A 735 20.35 -16.92 -7.36
N GLU A 736 21.53 -16.28 -7.41
CA GLU A 736 21.70 -14.89 -7.00
C GLU A 736 20.84 -13.93 -7.83
N SER A 737 20.66 -14.20 -9.13
CA SER A 737 19.82 -13.37 -10.01
C SER A 737 18.35 -13.41 -9.62
N PHE A 738 17.84 -14.58 -9.19
CA PHE A 738 16.47 -14.71 -8.67
C PHE A 738 16.34 -14.05 -7.29
N GLU A 739 17.26 -14.32 -6.36
CA GLU A 739 17.23 -13.79 -5.00
C GLU A 739 17.32 -12.26 -4.97
N LYS A 740 18.19 -11.66 -5.80
CA LYS A 740 18.36 -10.21 -5.87
C LYS A 740 17.12 -9.49 -6.39
N ARG A 741 16.38 -10.13 -7.31
CA ARG A 741 15.22 -9.52 -7.97
C ARG A 741 13.92 -9.72 -7.20
N TRP A 742 13.79 -10.82 -6.47
CA TRP A 742 12.62 -11.13 -5.62
C TRP A 742 13.01 -11.51 -4.18
N PRO A 743 13.59 -10.57 -3.40
CA PRO A 743 14.12 -10.84 -2.06
C PRO A 743 13.07 -11.23 -1.01
N SER A 744 11.78 -10.93 -1.27
CA SER A 744 10.68 -11.06 -0.30
C SER A 744 9.56 -12.02 -0.72
N SER A 745 9.61 -12.56 -1.94
CA SER A 745 8.45 -13.21 -2.57
C SER A 745 8.34 -14.71 -2.34
N VAL A 746 9.43 -15.37 -1.92
CA VAL A 746 9.43 -16.83 -1.72
C VAL A 746 9.92 -17.16 -0.32
N ASN A 747 9.02 -17.79 0.43
CA ASN A 747 9.16 -18.18 1.83
C ASN A 747 10.46 -18.96 2.11
N GLN A 748 10.93 -18.85 3.36
CA GLN A 748 12.12 -19.46 3.98
C GLN A 748 12.31 -20.99 3.79
N ASN A 749 11.38 -21.69 3.13
CA ASN A 749 11.47 -23.13 2.86
C ASN A 749 12.47 -23.48 1.75
N ILE A 750 12.87 -22.54 0.88
CA ILE A 750 13.98 -22.79 -0.05
C ILE A 750 15.31 -22.88 0.72
N GLN A 751 15.49 -22.14 1.82
CA GLN A 751 16.68 -22.24 2.67
C GLN A 751 16.80 -23.61 3.36
N LEU A 752 15.67 -24.28 3.66
CA LEU A 752 15.67 -25.65 4.21
C LEU A 752 16.02 -26.75 3.19
N HIS A 753 15.96 -26.46 1.89
CA HIS A 753 16.36 -27.40 0.82
C HIS A 753 17.63 -26.97 0.05
N SER A 754 18.09 -25.72 0.22
CA SER A 754 19.37 -25.21 -0.28
C SER A 754 20.58 -26.02 0.20
N GLY A 755 20.44 -26.80 1.29
CA GLY A 755 21.50 -27.65 1.79
C GLY A 755 21.76 -28.95 1.02
N THR A 756 20.97 -29.28 -0.03
CA THR A 756 20.99 -30.65 -0.57
C THR A 756 20.93 -30.82 -2.09
N TYR A 757 20.71 -29.75 -2.87
CA TYR A 757 20.85 -29.82 -4.34
C TYR A 757 22.24 -29.32 -4.75
N GLU A 758 23.30 -30.04 -4.34
CA GLU A 758 24.53 -30.04 -5.14
C GLU A 758 24.15 -30.60 -6.52
N LEU A 759 24.61 -29.98 -7.61
CA LEU A 759 24.52 -30.56 -8.96
C LEU A 759 24.93 -32.04 -8.87
N GLN A 760 23.96 -32.94 -8.99
CA GLN A 760 24.15 -34.36 -8.72
C GLN A 760 25.26 -34.90 -9.61
N ARG A 761 26.36 -35.36 -9.01
CA ARG A 761 27.52 -35.88 -9.74
C ARG A 761 27.15 -37.23 -10.36
N LYS A 762 26.86 -37.24 -11.66
CA LYS A 762 26.60 -38.45 -12.45
C LYS A 762 27.81 -38.95 -13.24
N GLU A 763 27.64 -40.16 -13.78
CA GLU A 763 28.61 -41.04 -14.42
C GLU A 763 29.65 -40.36 -15.32
N GLU A 764 30.86 -40.92 -15.29
CA GLU A 764 32.06 -40.36 -15.93
C GLU A 764 32.38 -41.14 -17.21
N PHE A 765 31.89 -40.69 -18.36
CA PHE A 765 32.01 -41.43 -19.62
C PHE A 765 33.41 -41.34 -20.22
N SER A 766 34.06 -40.16 -20.21
CA SER A 766 35.40 -40.01 -20.80
C SER A 766 36.51 -40.68 -19.97
N MET A 767 36.44 -40.55 -18.64
CA MET A 767 37.40 -41.21 -17.73
C MET A 767 37.26 -42.73 -17.79
N SER A 768 36.04 -43.28 -17.78
CA SER A 768 35.83 -44.74 -17.89
C SER A 768 36.35 -45.31 -19.21
N THR A 769 36.23 -44.56 -20.32
CA THR A 769 36.77 -44.97 -21.63
C THR A 769 38.29 -45.16 -21.59
N ILE A 770 39.01 -44.29 -20.88
CA ILE A 770 40.47 -44.35 -20.74
C ILE A 770 40.92 -45.37 -19.69
N GLU A 771 40.19 -45.51 -18.57
CA GLU A 771 40.48 -46.51 -17.53
C GLU A 771 40.33 -47.96 -18.03
N ASN A 772 39.39 -48.18 -18.97
CA ASN A 772 39.19 -49.47 -19.61
C ASN A 772 40.31 -49.83 -20.60
N PHE A 773 41.18 -48.88 -20.97
CA PHE A 773 42.29 -49.11 -21.90
C PHE A 773 43.56 -49.57 -21.17
N SER A 774 43.98 -50.82 -21.41
CA SER A 774 45.15 -51.40 -20.76
C SER A 774 46.41 -51.29 -21.62
N ALA A 775 47.41 -50.53 -21.16
CA ALA A 775 48.73 -50.43 -21.80
C ALA A 775 49.44 -51.79 -21.92
N SER A 776 49.27 -52.67 -20.92
CA SER A 776 49.88 -54.01 -20.93
C SER A 776 49.15 -54.96 -21.90
N ALA A 777 47.84 -54.85 -22.06
CA ALA A 777 47.10 -55.59 -23.08
C ALA A 777 47.48 -55.13 -24.50
N ALA A 778 47.62 -53.81 -24.71
CA ALA A 778 48.07 -53.24 -25.97
C ALA A 778 49.50 -53.70 -26.34
N ALA A 779 50.42 -53.75 -25.36
CA ALA A 779 51.78 -54.26 -25.56
C ALA A 779 51.81 -55.76 -25.90
N LYS A 780 50.99 -56.58 -25.22
CA LYS A 780 50.84 -58.02 -25.54
C LYS A 780 50.27 -58.25 -26.94
N LEU A 781 49.28 -57.46 -27.35
CA LEU A 781 48.73 -57.51 -28.70
C LEU A 781 49.79 -57.08 -29.72
N PHE A 782 50.52 -56.01 -29.46
CA PHE A 782 51.63 -55.54 -30.29
C PHE A 782 52.70 -56.62 -30.49
N GLU A 783 53.10 -57.29 -29.41
CA GLU A 783 54.07 -58.39 -29.42
C GLU A 783 53.56 -59.60 -30.22
N ARG A 784 52.27 -59.94 -30.11
CA ARG A 784 51.63 -60.99 -30.92
C ARG A 784 51.63 -60.63 -32.40
N GLU A 785 51.29 -59.40 -32.76
CA GLU A 785 51.23 -58.94 -34.15
C GLU A 785 52.63 -58.89 -34.78
N ILE A 786 53.67 -58.45 -34.05
CA ILE A 786 55.06 -58.55 -34.53
C ILE A 786 55.43 -60.01 -34.79
N ARG A 787 55.05 -60.92 -33.88
CA ARG A 787 55.30 -62.35 -34.03
C ARG A 787 54.57 -62.93 -35.24
N GLU A 788 53.33 -62.54 -35.50
CA GLU A 788 52.57 -62.97 -36.69
C GLU A 788 53.17 -62.42 -37.99
N VAL A 789 53.58 -61.15 -38.03
CA VAL A 789 54.27 -60.56 -39.19
C VAL A 789 55.58 -61.31 -39.48
N PHE A 790 56.35 -61.68 -38.45
CA PHE A 790 57.58 -62.47 -38.60
C PHE A 790 57.33 -63.95 -38.93
N LEU A 791 56.41 -64.63 -38.26
CA LEU A 791 56.08 -66.03 -38.55
C LEU A 791 55.43 -66.19 -39.93
N GLY A 792 54.62 -65.24 -40.38
CA GLY A 792 54.08 -65.25 -41.73
C GLY A 792 55.15 -65.02 -42.80
N THR A 793 56.23 -64.30 -42.50
CA THR A 793 57.27 -63.89 -43.46
C THR A 793 58.48 -64.83 -43.44
N PHE A 794 58.85 -65.33 -42.27
CA PHE A 794 60.03 -66.18 -42.02
C PHE A 794 59.68 -67.51 -41.32
N GLY A 795 58.52 -67.63 -40.66
CA GLY A 795 58.04 -68.89 -40.06
C GLY A 795 57.51 -69.91 -41.07
N GLY A 796 57.08 -69.46 -42.26
CA GLY A 796 56.85 -70.35 -43.40
C GLY A 796 58.14 -71.06 -43.88
N LEU A 797 59.31 -70.49 -43.60
CA LEU A 797 60.61 -71.14 -43.77
C LEU A 797 60.99 -72.04 -42.58
N GLY A 798 60.34 -71.89 -41.42
CA GLY A 798 60.69 -72.61 -40.17
C GLY A 798 60.14 -74.04 -40.06
N ALA A 799 59.11 -74.40 -40.82
CA ALA A 799 58.65 -75.79 -40.92
C ALA A 799 59.38 -76.60 -42.01
N ALA A 800 60.06 -75.92 -42.94
CA ALA A 800 60.84 -76.55 -44.02
C ALA A 800 62.37 -76.37 -43.86
N GLY A 801 62.83 -75.45 -43.02
CA GLY A 801 64.25 -75.06 -42.89
C GLY A 801 65.02 -75.74 -41.76
N LEU A 802 64.34 -76.32 -40.76
CA LEU A 802 65.02 -77.12 -39.73
C LEU A 802 65.25 -78.58 -40.13
N SER A 803 64.59 -79.07 -41.19
CA SER A 803 64.80 -80.40 -41.76
C SER A 803 65.87 -80.45 -42.87
N ALA A 804 66.25 -79.30 -43.47
CA ALA A 804 67.26 -79.26 -44.53
C ALA A 804 68.72 -79.32 -44.01
N SER A 805 68.97 -79.02 -42.73
CA SER A 805 70.29 -79.17 -42.11
C SER A 805 70.58 -80.59 -41.63
N LEU A 806 69.58 -81.48 -41.59
CA LEU A 806 69.70 -82.85 -41.04
C LEU A 806 69.62 -83.96 -42.11
N LEU A 807 69.48 -83.62 -43.40
CA LEU A 807 69.33 -84.59 -44.49
C LEU A 807 70.30 -84.33 -45.66
N THR A 808 71.62 -84.40 -45.42
CA THR A 808 72.63 -84.48 -46.50
C THR A 808 73.43 -85.78 -46.51
N THR A 809 72.98 -86.82 -45.81
CA THR A 809 73.58 -88.16 -45.92
C THR A 809 72.58 -89.15 -46.49
N VAL A 810 72.86 -89.51 -47.75
CA VAL A 810 72.59 -90.81 -48.41
C VAL A 810 71.45 -90.81 -49.44
N LEU A 811 71.89 -90.66 -50.70
CA LEU A 811 71.43 -91.27 -51.96
C LEU A 811 70.27 -90.64 -52.75
N PRO A 812 70.27 -90.83 -54.10
CA PRO A 812 69.78 -89.88 -55.08
C PRO A 812 68.55 -90.39 -55.84
N THR A 813 67.61 -89.51 -56.20
CA THR A 813 66.90 -89.57 -57.50
C THR A 813 66.10 -88.30 -57.79
N THR A 814 66.41 -87.71 -58.95
CA THR A 814 65.54 -87.12 -59.98
C THR A 814 64.54 -85.99 -59.65
N LEU A 815 64.89 -84.80 -60.17
CA LEU A 815 64.08 -83.67 -60.70
C LEU A 815 63.01 -83.00 -59.82
N GLU A 816 62.38 -83.66 -58.85
CA GLU A 816 61.38 -83.04 -57.97
C GLU A 816 62.02 -82.12 -56.92
N ASP A 817 63.26 -82.40 -56.50
CA ASP A 817 63.98 -81.60 -55.49
C ASP A 817 64.54 -80.27 -56.02
N LEU A 818 64.74 -80.10 -57.34
CA LEU A 818 65.20 -78.84 -57.93
C LEU A 818 64.04 -77.86 -58.14
N LEU A 819 62.83 -78.37 -58.40
CA LEU A 819 61.59 -77.61 -58.36
C LEU A 819 61.18 -77.31 -56.91
N ALA A 820 61.42 -78.21 -55.95
CA ALA A 820 61.19 -77.94 -54.52
C ALA A 820 62.18 -76.89 -53.97
N LEU A 821 63.46 -76.92 -54.35
CA LEU A 821 64.44 -75.87 -54.02
C LEU A 821 64.18 -74.54 -54.74
N GLY A 822 63.65 -74.57 -55.97
CA GLY A 822 63.19 -73.39 -56.72
C GLY A 822 61.91 -72.77 -56.15
N LEU A 823 60.92 -73.58 -55.76
CA LEU A 823 59.66 -73.16 -55.11
C LEU A 823 59.86 -72.76 -53.65
N CYS A 824 60.83 -73.34 -52.92
CA CYS A 824 61.18 -72.92 -51.57
C CYS A 824 62.00 -71.61 -51.55
N SER A 825 62.86 -71.38 -52.54
CA SER A 825 63.59 -70.09 -52.68
C SER A 825 62.69 -68.98 -53.23
N ALA A 826 61.79 -69.29 -54.18
CA ALA A 826 60.76 -68.35 -54.64
C ALA A 826 59.72 -68.05 -53.55
N GLY A 827 59.30 -69.05 -52.77
CA GLY A 827 58.42 -68.87 -51.60
C GLY A 827 59.06 -68.00 -50.52
N GLY A 828 60.35 -68.17 -50.26
CA GLY A 828 61.13 -67.29 -49.38
C GLY A 828 61.24 -65.86 -49.91
N LEU A 829 61.52 -65.68 -51.21
CA LEU A 829 61.57 -64.35 -51.85
C LEU A 829 60.21 -63.66 -51.94
N ILE A 830 59.12 -64.40 -52.15
CA ILE A 830 57.74 -63.88 -52.12
C ILE A 830 57.31 -63.51 -50.70
N ALA A 831 57.72 -64.30 -49.70
CA ALA A 831 57.47 -63.96 -48.30
C ALA A 831 58.26 -62.70 -47.89
N ILE A 832 59.53 -62.59 -48.28
CA ILE A 832 60.39 -61.43 -48.02
C ILE A 832 59.94 -60.19 -48.83
N SER A 833 59.46 -60.34 -50.07
CA SER A 833 58.97 -59.22 -50.89
C SER A 833 57.63 -58.65 -50.40
N ASN A 834 56.84 -59.45 -49.68
CA ASN A 834 55.62 -59.03 -49.02
C ASN A 834 55.86 -58.38 -47.64
N PHE A 835 57.08 -58.40 -47.12
CA PHE A 835 57.44 -57.80 -45.82
C PHE A 835 57.14 -56.29 -45.74
N PRO A 836 57.47 -55.45 -46.75
CA PRO A 836 57.10 -54.03 -46.75
C PRO A 836 55.57 -53.81 -46.72
N THR A 837 54.81 -54.67 -47.39
CA THR A 837 53.34 -54.61 -47.43
C THR A 837 52.75 -54.95 -46.07
N ARG A 838 53.20 -56.04 -45.43
CA ARG A 838 52.75 -56.44 -44.08
C ARG A 838 53.16 -55.46 -42.99
N ARG A 839 54.33 -54.83 -43.12
CA ARG A 839 54.74 -53.72 -42.26
C ARG A 839 53.79 -52.53 -42.37
N LYS A 840 53.36 -52.17 -43.59
CA LYS A 840 52.34 -51.13 -43.80
C LYS A 840 50.99 -51.53 -43.21
N GLU A 841 50.57 -52.79 -43.36
CA GLU A 841 49.33 -53.31 -42.77
C GLU A 841 49.32 -53.23 -41.24
N MET A 842 50.43 -53.56 -40.57
CA MET A 842 50.56 -53.42 -39.11
C MET A 842 50.48 -51.94 -38.68
N ALA A 843 51.20 -51.05 -39.38
CA ALA A 843 51.12 -49.61 -39.11
C ALA A 843 49.68 -49.08 -39.30
N GLU A 844 48.99 -49.55 -40.33
CA GLU A 844 47.59 -49.18 -40.63
C GLU A 844 46.62 -49.72 -39.58
N LYS A 845 46.87 -50.91 -39.02
CA LYS A 845 46.09 -51.46 -37.90
C LYS A 845 46.20 -50.60 -36.65
N VAL A 846 47.42 -50.15 -36.30
CA VAL A 846 47.63 -49.18 -35.20
C VAL A 846 46.94 -47.86 -35.47
N ARG A 847 47.01 -47.36 -36.72
CA ARG A 847 46.27 -46.15 -37.12
C ARG A 847 44.77 -46.29 -36.88
N ARG A 848 44.16 -47.39 -37.34
CA ARG A 848 42.72 -47.64 -37.16
C ARG A 848 42.32 -47.79 -35.70
N THR A 849 43.13 -48.45 -34.89
CA THR A 849 42.87 -48.59 -33.44
C THR A 849 42.96 -47.24 -32.74
N ALA A 850 43.96 -46.42 -33.04
CA ALA A 850 44.09 -45.07 -32.49
C ALA A 850 42.91 -44.17 -32.91
N ASP A 851 42.49 -44.24 -34.19
CA ASP A 851 41.34 -43.49 -34.69
C ASP A 851 40.02 -43.95 -34.04
N ALA A 852 39.88 -45.24 -33.69
CA ALA A 852 38.73 -45.76 -32.96
C ALA A 852 38.68 -45.25 -31.52
N VAL A 853 39.79 -45.33 -30.79
CA VAL A 853 39.90 -44.80 -29.41
C VAL A 853 39.66 -43.29 -29.38
N ALA A 854 40.19 -42.55 -30.36
CA ALA A 854 39.95 -41.12 -30.51
C ALA A 854 38.46 -40.78 -30.69
N ARG A 855 37.73 -41.56 -31.51
CA ARG A 855 36.28 -41.37 -31.71
C ARG A 855 35.48 -41.69 -30.46
N GLU A 856 35.73 -42.84 -29.82
CA GLU A 856 35.05 -43.24 -28.60
C GLU A 856 35.26 -42.21 -27.49
N LEU A 857 36.49 -41.71 -27.34
CA LEU A 857 36.80 -40.68 -26.35
C LEU A 857 36.13 -39.34 -26.67
N GLN A 858 36.10 -38.94 -27.94
CA GLN A 858 35.40 -37.73 -28.37
C GLN A 858 33.89 -37.82 -28.09
N GLU A 859 33.25 -38.94 -28.38
CA GLU A 859 31.84 -39.17 -28.07
C GLU A 859 31.58 -39.17 -26.57
N ALA A 860 32.48 -39.77 -25.78
CA ALA A 860 32.40 -39.78 -24.34
C ALA A 860 32.55 -38.38 -23.73
N MET A 861 33.50 -37.57 -24.20
CA MET A 861 33.65 -36.17 -23.78
C MET A 861 32.43 -35.31 -24.14
N GLN A 862 31.80 -35.58 -25.28
CA GLN A 862 30.56 -34.90 -25.69
C GLN A 862 29.39 -35.28 -24.77
N LYS A 863 29.28 -36.57 -24.39
CA LYS A 863 28.27 -37.03 -23.42
C LYS A 863 28.47 -36.38 -22.06
N ASP A 864 29.71 -36.30 -21.57
CA ASP A 864 30.02 -35.63 -20.30
C ASP A 864 29.56 -34.16 -20.33
N LEU A 865 29.82 -33.44 -21.43
CA LEU A 865 29.38 -32.06 -21.60
C LEU A 865 27.86 -31.92 -21.62
N LEU A 866 27.18 -32.72 -22.44
CA LEU A 866 25.72 -32.67 -22.58
C LEU A 866 25.02 -33.00 -21.26
N GLN A 867 25.50 -34.03 -20.54
CA GLN A 867 24.97 -34.37 -19.22
C GLN A 867 25.14 -33.22 -18.23
N ASN A 868 26.31 -32.58 -18.21
CA ASN A 868 26.56 -31.43 -17.36
C ASN A 868 25.65 -30.23 -17.70
N ILE A 869 25.41 -29.94 -18.98
CA ILE A 869 24.49 -28.88 -19.40
C ILE A 869 23.05 -29.22 -18.99
N GLU A 870 22.62 -30.47 -19.17
CA GLU A 870 21.29 -30.95 -18.77
C GLU A 870 21.08 -30.85 -17.26
N ASP A 871 22.09 -31.20 -16.46
CA ASP A 871 22.05 -31.08 -15.00
C ASP A 871 21.88 -29.62 -14.57
N LEU A 872 22.56 -28.67 -15.23
CA LEU A 872 22.38 -27.24 -14.99
C LEU A 872 20.99 -26.76 -15.43
N GLU A 873 20.49 -27.19 -16.60
CA GLU A 873 19.15 -26.82 -17.07
C GLU A 873 18.07 -27.29 -16.08
N ASN A 874 18.18 -28.52 -15.59
CA ASN A 874 17.28 -29.08 -14.59
C ASN A 874 17.37 -28.32 -13.27
N PHE A 875 18.57 -27.97 -12.83
CA PHE A 875 18.77 -27.13 -11.63
C PHE A 875 18.12 -25.75 -11.80
N VAL A 876 18.36 -25.06 -12.91
CA VAL A 876 17.78 -23.72 -13.17
C VAL A 876 16.25 -23.78 -13.23
N LYS A 877 15.68 -24.80 -13.89
CA LYS A 877 14.23 -25.02 -13.88
C LYS A 877 13.70 -25.22 -12.46
N PHE A 878 14.36 -26.05 -11.66
CA PHE A 878 13.98 -26.32 -10.28
C PHE A 878 13.97 -25.05 -9.42
N ILE A 879 15.05 -24.26 -9.44
CA ILE A 879 15.13 -23.01 -8.65
C ILE A 879 14.19 -21.91 -9.17
N SER A 880 13.88 -21.89 -10.47
CA SER A 880 12.98 -20.88 -11.06
C SER A 880 11.50 -21.15 -10.77
N LYS A 881 11.13 -22.41 -10.53
CA LYS A 881 9.73 -22.86 -10.45
C LYS A 881 8.92 -22.13 -9.37
N PRO A 882 9.42 -21.93 -8.14
CA PRO A 882 8.71 -21.16 -7.11
C PRO A 882 8.44 -19.71 -7.52
N TYR A 883 9.38 -19.07 -8.21
CA TYR A 883 9.22 -17.69 -8.69
C TYR A 883 8.21 -17.61 -9.84
N GLN A 884 8.23 -18.57 -10.76
CA GLN A 884 7.25 -18.68 -11.83
C GLN A 884 5.84 -18.89 -11.27
N ASP A 885 5.68 -19.80 -10.32
CA ASP A 885 4.38 -20.11 -9.72
C ASP A 885 3.86 -18.92 -8.90
N ALA A 886 4.73 -18.22 -8.16
CA ALA A 886 4.36 -17.01 -7.42
C ALA A 886 3.91 -15.87 -8.36
N ALA A 887 4.63 -15.64 -9.46
CA ALA A 887 4.27 -14.63 -10.43
C ALA A 887 2.97 -14.98 -11.18
N GLN A 888 2.78 -16.25 -11.56
CA GLN A 888 1.55 -16.74 -12.18
C GLN A 888 0.35 -16.60 -11.23
N GLN A 889 0.50 -16.97 -9.96
CA GLN A 889 -0.54 -16.80 -8.96
C GLN A 889 -0.93 -15.33 -8.78
N ARG A 890 0.03 -14.40 -8.87
CA ARG A 890 -0.24 -12.95 -8.86
C ARG A 890 -1.04 -12.51 -10.08
N VAL A 891 -0.69 -13.00 -11.28
CA VAL A 891 -1.43 -12.75 -12.52
C VAL A 891 -2.88 -13.25 -12.40
N ASP A 892 -3.08 -14.50 -11.99
CA ASP A 892 -4.40 -15.12 -11.88
C ASP A 892 -5.27 -14.40 -10.84
N ARG A 893 -4.68 -14.04 -9.68
CA ARG A 893 -5.36 -13.26 -8.64
C ARG A 893 -5.76 -11.88 -9.15
N SER A 894 -4.89 -11.22 -9.90
CA SER A 894 -5.18 -9.90 -10.46
C SER A 894 -6.32 -9.93 -11.48
N LEU A 895 -6.34 -10.94 -12.36
CA LEU A 895 -7.43 -11.13 -13.33
C LEU A 895 -8.77 -11.35 -12.64
N LYS A 896 -8.80 -12.25 -11.65
CA LYS A 896 -10.00 -12.51 -10.85
C LYS A 896 -10.51 -11.24 -10.14
N THR A 897 -9.59 -10.45 -9.60
CA THR A 897 -9.92 -9.19 -8.92
C THR A 897 -10.48 -8.16 -9.92
N GLN A 898 -9.95 -8.12 -11.15
CA GLN A 898 -10.45 -7.25 -12.22
C GLN A 898 -11.87 -7.63 -12.68
N GLU A 899 -12.17 -8.93 -12.77
CA GLU A 899 -13.52 -9.43 -13.05
C GLU A 899 -14.52 -9.05 -11.94
N GLU A 900 -14.12 -9.19 -10.67
CA GLU A 900 -14.92 -8.80 -9.52
C GLU A 900 -15.20 -7.27 -9.51
N LEU A 901 -14.18 -6.44 -9.77
CA LEU A 901 -14.32 -4.98 -9.91
C LEU A 901 -15.29 -4.61 -11.04
N THR A 902 -15.16 -5.24 -12.21
CA THR A 902 -16.04 -5.00 -13.36
C THR A 902 -17.50 -5.39 -13.05
N THR A 903 -17.69 -6.47 -12.28
CA THR A 903 -19.01 -6.95 -11.89
C THR A 903 -19.69 -5.96 -10.94
N VAL A 904 -18.96 -5.49 -9.94
CA VAL A 904 -19.45 -4.48 -9.00
C VAL A 904 -19.72 -3.15 -9.70
N GLN A 905 -18.84 -2.71 -10.61
CA GLN A 905 -19.04 -1.49 -11.38
C GLN A 905 -20.34 -1.54 -12.20
N LYS A 906 -20.66 -2.68 -12.82
CA LYS A 906 -21.95 -2.87 -13.52
C LYS A 906 -23.14 -2.76 -12.56
N LYS A 907 -23.08 -3.40 -11.39
CA LYS A 907 -24.13 -3.29 -10.36
C LYS A 907 -24.31 -1.85 -9.90
N LEU A 908 -23.20 -1.12 -9.70
CA LEU A 908 -23.21 0.29 -9.32
C LEU A 908 -23.84 1.17 -10.40
N GLN A 909 -23.55 0.91 -11.68
CA GLN A 909 -24.20 1.59 -12.81
C GLN A 909 -25.70 1.30 -12.91
N THR A 910 -26.12 0.05 -12.67
CA THR A 910 -27.54 -0.30 -12.60
C THR A 910 -28.24 0.47 -11.49
N LEU A 911 -27.66 0.48 -10.29
CA LEU A 911 -28.15 1.25 -9.15
C LEU A 911 -28.22 2.75 -9.46
N GLN A 912 -27.20 3.32 -10.10
CA GLN A 912 -27.19 4.73 -10.52
C GLN A 912 -28.32 5.04 -11.52
N ASN A 913 -28.58 4.14 -12.46
CA ASN A 913 -29.69 4.29 -13.41
C ASN A 913 -31.05 4.20 -12.71
N GLU A 914 -31.21 3.30 -11.74
CA GLU A 914 -32.43 3.18 -10.93
C GLU A 914 -32.67 4.45 -10.10
N ILE A 915 -31.63 5.00 -9.47
CA ILE A 915 -31.68 6.27 -8.74
C ILE A 915 -32.08 7.43 -9.67
N GLN A 916 -31.56 7.48 -10.90
CA GLN A 916 -31.93 8.51 -11.87
C GLN A 916 -33.37 8.36 -12.38
N ASN A 917 -33.88 7.12 -12.46
CA ASN A 917 -35.22 6.81 -12.94
C ASN A 917 -36.32 6.92 -11.86
N LEU A 918 -35.97 7.30 -10.63
CA LEU A 918 -36.93 7.57 -9.55
C LEU A 918 -38.02 8.60 -9.96
N HIS A 919 -37.81 9.42 -10.99
CA HIS A 919 -38.81 10.39 -11.48
C HIS A 919 -39.90 9.82 -12.42
N ILE A 920 -39.82 8.56 -12.87
CA ILE A 920 -40.68 8.06 -13.97
C ILE A 920 -41.77 7.05 -13.50
N SER A 921 -41.81 6.67 -12.22
CA SER A 921 -42.77 5.69 -11.69
C SER A 921 -44.01 6.29 -11.06
#